data_AF-A0AAW4MYQ1-F1
#
_entry.id   AF-A0AAW4MYQ1-F1
#
_cell.length_a   1.000
_cell.length_b   1.000
_cell.length_c   1.000
_cell.angle_alpha   90.00
_cell.angle_beta   90.00
_cell.angle_gamma   90.00
#
_symmetry.space_group_name_H-M   'P 1'
#
loop_
_entity.id
_entity.type
_entity.pdbx_description
1 polymer ?
#
loop_
_entity_poly.entity_id
_entity_poly.type
_entity_poly.pdbx_seq_one_letter_code
_entity_poly.pdbx_strand_id
1 'polypeptide(L)'
;MYIEIAEPGRMSQSGSSLLKLIQNNYMPTLDLLVRESIQNSLDAFDKNNQNNFVGVNFKTGLFKSNELSKEFDCISNKLDERYGSNDCKFIAVQDYNTVGLTGKMSYDEIEDNSYGNLLKLVYEISKPQENAGAGGSWGLGKTVYFRVGIGLVIYYSRIINENGQYESRLAATLVEDENLRSSMIPSLENKKIKRGIAWWGQKTGENQTKPVTDEREIHRLLKVFNIEPYIGDKTGTTIIIPYIDEKKLLHSNVMASSDDNDSNAVSTADTNDLPYWFNSIESYLKIAIQRWYAPRINNNNYEYGKYLQASINGKPLKVCDMEPVFQAIQSLYTYAINGTVKEFISDKNIQIYCDEVNLQGLQSRCAGKIAYLKITQKQLDMLYPENKPSPYTYLNLLVTDAKKNKPIICYTRQPGMIVSYENMGPWVDGIISTDENEFIIGIFKLNSKNIIKSIENNYTLEEYIRKGEMADHVNWSDFSIGIKSLNIVSKLQKHVRQKISNRFEDTNEVEIESVSSGFGKLFGDALLPPENFGKKPSVTRQKQTKESKKKIERHKRSSFFVNQSAIKYTAEGIQVPMEITLKKGSFMSDIEMGIDSNIKAVSVSEWETTLKKAGCSIDEVKVVLLKSDDVLLNKKVTLNSKNKTQRLEFIGITLSFSKNGTGYKISMASEESHKVELMIYANIKIYDKNVKPIFNYKEKSGE
;
A
#
# COMPACT_ATOMS: atom_id res chain seq x y z
N MET A 1 33.03 -7.90 22.19
CA MET A 1 32.73 -6.49 21.83
C MET A 1 32.34 -5.64 23.04
N TYR A 2 32.77 -4.37 23.07
CA TYR A 2 32.45 -3.39 24.12
C TYR A 2 31.17 -2.63 23.79
N ILE A 3 30.44 -2.19 24.82
CA ILE A 3 29.17 -1.44 24.68
C ILE A 3 29.39 0.08 24.63
N GLU A 4 28.59 0.74 23.79
CA GLU A 4 28.34 2.17 23.76
C GLU A 4 26.84 2.42 23.94
N ILE A 5 26.45 3.17 24.96
CA ILE A 5 25.06 3.45 25.29
C ILE A 5 24.71 4.86 24.82
N ALA A 6 23.60 4.99 24.10
CA ALA A 6 23.13 6.28 23.62
C ALA A 6 22.89 7.25 24.78
N GLU A 7 23.48 8.45 24.70
CA GLU A 7 23.34 9.44 25.75
C GLU A 7 21.98 10.17 25.71
N PRO A 8 21.43 10.58 26.87
CA PRO A 8 20.30 11.50 26.94
C PRO A 8 20.68 12.91 26.48
N GLY A 9 20.28 13.28 25.25
CA GLY A 9 20.44 14.63 24.71
C GLY A 9 19.10 15.36 24.51
N ARG A 10 19.14 16.69 24.33
CA ARG A 10 17.96 17.48 23.94
C ARG A 10 17.54 17.06 22.52
N MET A 11 16.24 16.80 22.30
CA MET A 11 15.64 16.44 21.01
C MET A 11 16.14 15.15 20.32
N SER A 12 16.75 14.21 21.04
CA SER A 12 17.15 12.90 20.49
C SER A 12 16.13 11.80 20.79
N GLN A 13 15.93 10.89 19.84
CA GLN A 13 14.95 9.81 19.92
C GLN A 13 15.33 8.77 20.99
N SER A 14 14.33 8.18 21.64
CA SER A 14 14.48 7.00 22.52
C SER A 14 14.10 5.72 21.78
N GLY A 15 14.52 4.57 22.30
CA GLY A 15 14.20 3.25 21.74
C GLY A 15 12.70 3.00 21.65
N SER A 16 11.94 3.33 22.69
CA SER A 16 10.47 3.25 22.67
C SER A 16 9.80 4.17 21.63
N SER A 17 10.35 5.36 21.40
CA SER A 17 9.87 6.29 20.37
C SER A 17 10.15 5.76 18.98
N LEU A 18 11.36 5.22 18.77
CA LEU A 18 11.76 4.60 17.51
C LEU A 18 10.87 3.40 17.22
N LEU A 19 10.69 2.46 18.16
CA LEU A 19 9.80 1.31 18.01
C LEU A 19 8.33 1.68 17.70
N LYS A 20 7.82 2.80 18.25
CA LYS A 20 6.47 3.30 17.92
C LYS A 20 6.36 3.85 16.50
N LEU A 21 7.37 4.58 16.02
CA LEU A 21 7.41 5.03 14.61
C LEU A 21 7.40 3.85 13.65
N ILE A 22 7.98 2.74 14.08
CA ILE A 22 8.13 1.51 13.32
C ILE A 22 6.84 0.68 13.25
N GLN A 23 5.97 0.77 14.27
CA GLN A 23 4.78 -0.08 14.41
C GLN A 23 3.63 0.25 13.44
N ASN A 24 3.61 1.43 12.83
CA ASN A 24 2.47 1.93 12.04
C ASN A 24 2.41 1.47 10.57
N ASN A 25 3.12 0.42 10.19
CA ASN A 25 3.16 -0.02 8.78
C ASN A 25 2.07 -1.06 8.50
N TYR A 26 1.21 -0.77 7.52
CA TYR A 26 0.16 -1.67 7.02
C TYR A 26 0.70 -2.96 6.35
N MET A 27 2.00 -3.01 6.06
CA MET A 27 2.66 -4.14 5.38
C MET A 27 3.17 -5.20 6.37
N PRO A 28 3.01 -6.50 6.05
CA PRO A 28 3.58 -7.58 6.84
C PRO A 28 5.10 -7.45 7.08
N THR A 29 5.59 -7.90 8.23
CA THR A 29 6.98 -7.64 8.68
C THR A 29 8.01 -8.31 7.76
N LEU A 30 7.74 -9.55 7.32
CA LEU A 30 8.64 -10.27 6.42
C LEU A 30 8.63 -9.69 5.00
N ASP A 31 7.48 -9.24 4.50
CA ASP A 31 7.42 -8.51 3.22
C ASP A 31 8.27 -7.24 3.27
N LEU A 32 8.14 -6.46 4.35
CA LEU A 32 8.93 -5.24 4.54
C LEU A 32 10.43 -5.55 4.67
N LEU A 33 10.81 -6.62 5.38
CA LEU A 33 12.21 -7.06 5.46
C LEU A 33 12.78 -7.36 4.07
N VAL A 34 12.04 -8.11 3.25
CA VAL A 34 12.47 -8.42 1.88
C VAL A 34 12.62 -7.16 1.05
N ARG A 35 11.62 -6.27 1.07
CA ARG A 35 11.63 -5.01 0.33
C ARG A 35 12.85 -4.16 0.67
N GLU A 36 13.03 -3.85 1.94
CA GLU A 36 14.08 -2.94 2.39
C GLU A 36 15.48 -3.54 2.26
N SER A 37 15.65 -4.82 2.60
CA SER A 37 16.98 -5.45 2.56
C SER A 37 17.51 -5.62 1.14
N ILE A 38 16.68 -6.06 0.19
CA ILE A 38 17.06 -6.15 -1.21
C ILE A 38 17.30 -4.76 -1.80
N GLN A 39 16.45 -3.77 -1.46
CA GLN A 39 16.64 -2.42 -1.95
C GLN A 39 17.97 -1.82 -1.47
N ASN A 40 18.30 -1.98 -0.18
CA ASN A 40 19.58 -1.54 0.38
C ASN A 40 20.77 -2.22 -0.32
N SER A 41 20.64 -3.52 -0.61
CA SER A 41 21.66 -4.28 -1.34
C SER A 41 21.84 -3.77 -2.78
N LEU A 42 20.72 -3.51 -3.47
CA LEU A 42 20.71 -3.01 -4.84
C LEU A 42 21.23 -1.58 -4.94
N ASP A 43 20.95 -0.72 -3.96
CA ASP A 43 21.47 0.66 -3.90
C ASP A 43 22.97 0.69 -3.57
N ALA A 44 23.49 -0.36 -2.91
CA ALA A 44 24.90 -0.53 -2.57
C ALA A 44 25.74 -1.21 -3.66
N PHE A 45 25.18 -1.47 -4.85
CA PHE A 45 25.91 -2.17 -5.92
C PHE A 45 27.25 -1.49 -6.25
N ASP A 46 28.27 -2.31 -6.47
CA ASP A 46 29.57 -1.81 -6.90
C ASP A 46 29.57 -1.52 -8.42
N LYS A 47 29.74 -0.24 -8.76
CA LYS A 47 29.80 0.23 -10.15
C LYS A 47 31.04 -0.26 -10.89
N ASN A 48 32.12 -0.54 -10.16
CA ASN A 48 33.38 -1.03 -10.72
C ASN A 48 33.37 -2.54 -10.93
N ASN A 49 32.38 -3.24 -10.36
CA ASN A 49 32.25 -4.68 -10.50
C ASN A 49 31.80 -5.06 -11.93
N GLN A 50 32.56 -5.98 -12.54
CA GLN A 50 32.30 -6.48 -13.89
C GLN A 50 31.02 -7.34 -13.96
N ASN A 51 30.60 -7.94 -12.84
CA ASN A 51 29.37 -8.70 -12.77
C ASN A 51 28.16 -7.81 -13.03
N ASN A 52 27.20 -8.28 -13.83
CA ASN A 52 25.99 -7.50 -14.13
C ASN A 52 24.85 -7.70 -13.12
N PHE A 53 25.16 -8.23 -11.92
CA PHE A 53 24.17 -8.57 -10.90
C PHE A 53 24.63 -8.25 -9.48
N VAL A 54 23.65 -8.02 -8.61
CA VAL A 54 23.80 -8.04 -7.16
C VAL A 54 23.23 -9.34 -6.63
N GLY A 55 24.02 -10.06 -5.83
CA GLY A 55 23.58 -11.28 -5.16
C GLY A 55 22.97 -10.94 -3.80
N VAL A 56 21.84 -11.56 -3.45
CA VAL A 56 21.25 -11.47 -2.10
C VAL A 56 20.86 -12.86 -1.63
N ASN A 57 21.45 -13.32 -0.53
CA ASN A 57 21.16 -14.60 0.10
C ASN A 57 20.49 -14.38 1.46
N PHE A 58 19.26 -14.86 1.60
CA PHE A 58 18.61 -14.97 2.90
C PHE A 58 19.02 -16.28 3.55
N LYS A 59 19.55 -16.21 4.77
CA LYS A 59 19.91 -17.38 5.55
C LYS A 59 19.04 -17.46 6.80
N THR A 60 18.51 -18.63 7.06
CA THR A 60 17.79 -18.96 8.29
C THR A 60 18.49 -20.12 8.98
N GLY A 61 18.43 -20.18 10.29
CA GLY A 61 19.08 -21.26 11.03
C GLY A 61 18.93 -21.15 12.52
N LEU A 62 19.60 -22.06 13.21
CA LEU A 62 19.70 -22.11 14.66
C LEU A 62 21.07 -21.63 15.11
N PHE A 63 21.11 -21.02 16.30
CA PHE A 63 22.35 -20.66 16.99
C PHE A 63 22.17 -20.87 18.50
N LYS A 64 23.29 -21.02 19.22
CA LYS A 64 23.30 -21.16 20.67
C LYS A 64 23.37 -19.79 21.34
N SER A 65 22.36 -19.46 22.15
CA SER A 65 22.28 -18.16 22.82
C SER A 65 23.49 -17.86 23.73
N ASN A 66 23.97 -18.87 24.45
CA ASN A 66 25.11 -18.75 25.37
C ASN A 66 26.47 -18.56 24.66
N GLU A 67 26.56 -18.88 23.36
CA GLU A 67 27.74 -18.58 22.55
C GLU A 67 27.68 -17.12 22.09
N LEU A 68 26.52 -16.66 21.65
CA LEU A 68 26.32 -15.27 21.23
C LEU A 68 26.43 -14.28 22.41
N SER A 69 25.86 -14.61 23.56
CA SER A 69 25.78 -13.72 24.73
C SER A 69 27.17 -13.31 25.23
N LYS A 70 28.17 -14.19 25.10
CA LYS A 70 29.57 -13.96 25.48
C LYS A 70 30.28 -12.92 24.61
N GLU A 71 29.76 -12.64 23.41
CA GLU A 71 30.35 -11.65 22.51
C GLU A 71 29.93 -10.21 22.86
N PHE A 72 28.87 -10.03 23.67
CA PHE A 72 28.31 -8.73 24.02
C PHE A 72 28.50 -8.38 25.50
N ASP A 73 29.34 -7.39 25.76
CA ASP A 73 29.52 -6.85 27.11
C ASP A 73 28.20 -6.30 27.69
N CYS A 74 28.06 -6.38 29.01
CA CYS A 74 26.97 -5.84 29.83
C CYS A 74 25.55 -6.42 29.63
N ILE A 75 25.30 -7.20 28.56
CA ILE A 75 23.98 -7.83 28.31
C ILE A 75 24.01 -9.36 28.37
N SER A 76 25.19 -9.98 28.51
CA SER A 76 25.34 -11.45 28.49
C SER A 76 24.42 -12.16 29.49
N ASN A 77 24.46 -11.77 30.76
CA ASN A 77 23.66 -12.40 31.82
C ASN A 77 22.15 -12.31 31.55
N LYS A 78 21.68 -11.18 31.01
CA LYS A 78 20.26 -10.99 30.72
C LYS A 78 19.79 -11.80 29.51
N LEU A 79 20.64 -11.97 28.51
CA LEU A 79 20.38 -12.86 27.38
C LEU A 79 20.34 -14.32 27.85
N ASP A 80 21.28 -14.71 28.71
CA ASP A 80 21.34 -16.06 29.28
C ASP A 80 20.15 -16.34 30.21
N GLU A 81 19.70 -15.38 31.02
CA GLU A 81 18.50 -15.50 31.85
C GLU A 81 17.23 -15.68 30.99
N ARG A 82 17.13 -14.96 29.87
CA ARG A 82 15.93 -14.98 29.02
C ARG A 82 15.87 -16.20 28.11
N TYR A 83 16.99 -16.60 27.52
CA TYR A 83 17.05 -17.62 26.47
C TYR A 83 17.84 -18.86 26.87
N GLY A 84 18.62 -18.82 27.95
CA GLY A 84 19.38 -19.95 28.45
C GLY A 84 20.39 -20.49 27.43
N SER A 85 20.61 -21.80 27.46
CA SER A 85 21.39 -22.54 26.46
C SER A 85 20.54 -23.09 25.31
N ASN A 86 19.34 -22.52 25.10
CA ASN A 86 18.42 -22.99 24.08
C ASN A 86 18.92 -22.65 22.67
N ASP A 87 18.53 -23.51 21.72
CA ASP A 87 18.66 -23.20 20.30
C ASP A 87 17.67 -22.10 19.94
N CYS A 88 18.21 -20.95 19.54
CA CYS A 88 17.46 -19.79 19.11
C CYS A 88 17.53 -19.67 17.58
N LYS A 89 16.50 -19.07 16.96
CA LYS A 89 16.45 -18.89 15.52
C LYS A 89 17.00 -17.52 15.10
N PHE A 90 17.58 -17.44 13.92
CA PHE A 90 18.04 -16.19 13.32
C PHE A 90 17.65 -16.08 11.84
N ILE A 91 17.57 -14.85 11.34
CA ILE A 91 17.57 -14.54 9.90
C ILE A 91 18.82 -13.70 9.63
N ALA A 92 19.54 -14.02 8.57
CA ALA A 92 20.59 -13.16 8.03
C ALA A 92 20.33 -12.82 6.56
N VAL A 93 20.64 -11.59 6.17
CA VAL A 93 20.63 -11.15 4.77
C VAL A 93 22.06 -10.85 4.36
N GLN A 94 22.55 -11.58 3.36
CA GLN A 94 23.91 -11.47 2.87
C GLN A 94 23.90 -10.97 1.43
N ASP A 95 24.53 -9.83 1.17
CA ASP A 95 24.67 -9.28 -0.18
C ASP A 95 26.07 -9.52 -0.78
N TYR A 96 26.14 -9.51 -2.11
CA TYR A 96 27.37 -9.73 -2.88
C TYR A 96 27.44 -8.79 -4.08
N ASN A 97 28.65 -8.47 -4.51
CA ASN A 97 28.93 -7.46 -5.56
C ASN A 97 28.44 -6.04 -5.16
N THR A 98 28.50 -5.74 -3.87
CA THR A 98 28.18 -4.43 -3.31
C THR A 98 29.46 -3.79 -2.77
N VAL A 99 29.45 -2.47 -2.58
CA VAL A 99 30.58 -1.76 -1.96
C VAL A 99 30.69 -2.01 -0.45
N GLY A 100 29.63 -2.56 0.15
CA GLY A 100 29.51 -2.77 1.59
C GLY A 100 29.39 -1.49 2.42
N LEU A 101 29.69 -1.58 3.71
CA LEU A 101 29.60 -0.48 4.68
C LEU A 101 30.84 0.42 4.65
N THR A 102 31.07 1.06 3.51
CA THR A 102 32.11 2.08 3.31
C THR A 102 31.82 3.36 4.10
N GLY A 103 32.83 4.22 4.23
CA GLY A 103 32.75 5.49 4.97
C GLY A 103 33.69 5.53 6.16
N LYS A 104 33.68 6.66 6.86
CA LYS A 104 34.50 6.91 8.06
C LYS A 104 34.02 6.08 9.25
N MET A 105 34.93 5.81 10.19
CA MET A 105 34.68 4.93 11.34
C MET A 105 34.25 5.69 12.59
N SER A 106 34.55 7.00 12.65
CA SER A 106 34.13 7.90 13.72
C SER A 106 33.44 9.13 13.15
N TYR A 107 32.58 9.76 13.96
CA TYR A 107 31.98 11.06 13.66
C TYR A 107 33.02 12.18 13.55
N ASP A 108 34.14 12.07 14.26
CA ASP A 108 35.20 13.08 14.27
C ASP A 108 35.96 13.18 12.94
N GLU A 109 35.85 12.15 12.09
CA GLU A 109 36.53 12.05 10.80
C GLU A 109 35.63 12.53 9.63
N ILE A 110 34.40 12.98 9.92
CA ILE A 110 33.44 13.38 8.90
C ILE A 110 33.73 14.80 8.44
N GLU A 111 33.94 14.95 7.13
CA GLU A 111 33.96 16.23 6.45
C GLU A 111 32.66 16.42 5.65
N ASP A 112 32.13 17.66 5.64
CA ASP A 112 30.97 18.09 4.83
C ASP A 112 29.69 17.24 4.95
N ASN A 113 29.39 16.69 6.14
CA ASN A 113 28.24 15.81 6.39
C ASN A 113 28.21 14.54 5.49
N SER A 114 29.35 14.10 4.98
CA SER A 114 29.47 12.86 4.22
C SER A 114 29.62 11.65 5.14
N TYR A 115 28.49 11.16 5.67
CA TYR A 115 28.46 10.06 6.65
C TYR A 115 28.88 8.68 6.09
N GLY A 116 28.93 8.49 4.77
CA GLY A 116 29.16 7.15 4.18
C GLY A 116 28.04 6.13 4.47
N ASN A 117 28.20 4.88 4.02
CA ASN A 117 27.18 3.84 4.16
C ASN A 117 27.11 3.27 5.58
N LEU A 118 28.26 3.14 6.25
CA LEU A 118 28.35 2.61 7.61
C LEU A 118 27.54 3.44 8.60
N LEU A 119 27.87 4.74 8.74
CA LEU A 119 27.20 5.60 9.70
C LEU A 119 25.71 5.74 9.38
N LYS A 120 25.35 5.85 8.09
CA LYS A 120 23.95 5.91 7.63
C LYS A 120 23.12 4.66 7.94
N LEU A 121 23.71 3.47 8.08
CA LEU A 121 22.95 2.25 8.37
C LEU A 121 22.96 1.91 9.86
N VAL A 122 24.12 2.02 10.52
CA VAL A 122 24.33 1.51 11.88
C VAL A 122 24.06 2.56 12.96
N TYR A 123 24.45 3.81 12.72
CA TYR A 123 24.48 4.87 13.74
C TYR A 123 23.41 5.96 13.52
N GLU A 124 23.01 6.23 12.27
CA GLU A 124 22.03 7.26 11.87
C GLU A 124 20.71 6.65 11.38
N ILE A 125 20.09 5.84 12.24
CA ILE A 125 18.95 4.96 11.92
C ILE A 125 17.72 5.72 11.34
N SER A 126 17.57 7.02 11.61
CA SER A 126 16.42 7.83 11.19
C SER A 126 16.73 8.88 10.12
N LYS A 127 17.96 8.91 9.55
CA LYS A 127 18.30 9.89 8.49
C LYS A 127 17.88 9.40 7.09
N PRO A 128 17.15 10.23 6.29
CA PRO A 128 16.77 9.87 4.93
C PRO A 128 17.97 9.79 3.97
N GLN A 129 17.80 9.08 2.87
CA GLN A 129 18.83 8.93 1.82
C GLN A 129 18.66 9.98 0.72
N GLU A 130 19.73 10.74 0.48
CA GLU A 130 19.71 11.89 -0.42
C GLU A 130 20.13 11.57 -1.87
N ASN A 131 20.72 10.39 -2.12
CA ASN A 131 21.23 10.02 -3.44
C ASN A 131 20.11 9.94 -4.49
N ALA A 132 20.33 10.58 -5.64
CA ALA A 132 19.42 10.50 -6.79
C ALA A 132 19.33 9.05 -7.30
N GLY A 133 18.10 8.55 -7.50
CA GLY A 133 17.83 7.18 -7.94
C GLY A 133 17.84 6.12 -6.83
N ALA A 134 18.09 6.48 -5.57
CA ALA A 134 17.93 5.57 -4.43
C ALA A 134 16.46 5.19 -4.22
N GLY A 135 16.23 3.96 -3.76
CA GLY A 135 14.86 3.47 -3.56
C GLY A 135 14.14 4.12 -2.37
N GLY A 136 14.86 4.47 -1.30
CA GLY A 136 14.27 4.94 -0.04
C GLY A 136 14.10 6.47 0.04
N SER A 137 13.02 6.93 0.69
CA SER A 137 12.70 8.37 0.84
C SER A 137 12.76 8.90 2.28
N TRP A 138 12.53 8.04 3.28
CA TRP A 138 12.20 8.50 4.64
C TRP A 138 13.18 8.08 5.73
N GLY A 139 14.21 7.28 5.43
CA GLY A 139 15.19 6.78 6.41
C GLY A 139 14.64 5.69 7.34
N LEU A 140 13.32 5.59 7.49
CA LEU A 140 12.61 4.61 8.32
C LEU A 140 12.67 3.17 7.77
N GLY A 141 12.99 2.94 6.49
CA GLY A 141 13.08 1.57 5.96
C GLY A 141 14.09 0.68 6.72
N LYS A 142 15.20 1.29 7.18
CA LYS A 142 16.29 0.63 7.92
C LYS A 142 15.84 0.06 9.26
N THR A 143 14.75 0.58 9.81
CA THR A 143 14.30 0.17 11.14
C THR A 143 13.62 -1.20 11.16
N VAL A 144 13.27 -1.76 9.99
CA VAL A 144 12.61 -3.06 9.90
C VAL A 144 13.44 -4.17 10.56
N TYR A 145 14.77 -4.08 10.50
CA TYR A 145 15.67 -5.08 11.10
C TYR A 145 15.43 -5.23 12.61
N PHE A 146 15.09 -4.14 13.29
CA PHE A 146 14.80 -4.13 14.72
C PHE A 146 13.44 -4.73 15.09
N ARG A 147 12.52 -4.92 14.12
CA ARG A 147 11.20 -5.55 14.35
C ARG A 147 11.23 -7.07 14.27
N VAL A 148 12.17 -7.60 13.50
CA VAL A 148 12.16 -9.01 13.10
C VAL A 148 12.55 -9.91 14.27
N GLY A 149 13.53 -9.48 15.06
CA GLY A 149 13.96 -10.15 16.29
C GLY A 149 13.63 -9.32 17.53
N ILE A 150 14.50 -9.42 18.53
CA ILE A 150 14.37 -8.73 19.82
C ILE A 150 14.82 -7.26 19.79
N GLY A 151 15.12 -6.73 18.59
CA GLY A 151 15.76 -5.43 18.41
C GLY A 151 17.29 -5.48 18.37
N LEU A 152 17.92 -6.65 18.51
CA LEU A 152 19.37 -6.82 18.29
C LEU A 152 19.63 -7.07 16.79
N VAL A 153 20.55 -6.31 16.19
CA VAL A 153 20.98 -6.46 14.80
C VAL A 153 22.49 -6.38 14.73
N ILE A 154 23.12 -7.30 14.01
CA ILE A 154 24.56 -7.38 13.83
C ILE A 154 24.89 -7.13 12.37
N TYR A 155 25.85 -6.25 12.12
CA TYR A 155 26.30 -5.84 10.79
C TYR A 155 27.75 -6.27 10.60
N TYR A 156 27.97 -7.21 9.69
CA TYR A 156 29.29 -7.58 9.21
C TYR A 156 29.44 -7.11 7.77
N SER A 157 30.54 -6.47 7.41
CA SER A 157 30.79 -6.08 6.02
C SER A 157 32.26 -6.23 5.67
N ARG A 158 32.53 -6.63 4.43
CA ARG A 158 33.86 -6.57 3.84
C ARG A 158 33.86 -5.54 2.72
N ILE A 159 34.77 -4.58 2.79
CA ILE A 159 34.84 -3.43 1.90
C ILE A 159 36.23 -3.28 1.29
N ILE A 160 36.34 -2.39 0.29
CA ILE A 160 37.60 -1.79 -0.12
C ILE A 160 37.67 -0.40 0.51
N ASN A 161 38.68 -0.15 1.34
CA ASN A 161 38.87 1.13 2.01
C ASN A 161 39.45 2.21 1.07
N GLU A 162 39.61 3.43 1.57
CA GLU A 162 40.13 4.57 0.79
C GLU A 162 41.56 4.32 0.26
N ASN A 163 42.32 3.43 0.90
CA ASN A 163 43.67 3.03 0.47
C ASN A 163 43.65 1.88 -0.55
N GLY A 164 42.48 1.44 -1.01
CA GLY A 164 42.34 0.33 -1.95
C GLY A 164 42.56 -1.06 -1.33
N GLN A 165 42.58 -1.17 0.01
CA GLN A 165 42.81 -2.42 0.72
C GLN A 165 41.50 -3.03 1.22
N TYR A 166 41.45 -4.36 1.29
CA TYR A 166 40.32 -5.05 1.88
C TYR A 166 40.29 -4.89 3.40
N GLU A 167 39.13 -4.54 3.93
CA GLU A 167 38.90 -4.35 5.35
C GLU A 167 37.56 -4.96 5.75
N SER A 168 37.56 -5.74 6.84
CA SER A 168 36.34 -6.25 7.47
C SER A 168 35.91 -5.33 8.61
N ARG A 169 34.62 -5.10 8.72
CA ARG A 169 33.99 -4.27 9.75
C ARG A 169 32.84 -5.02 10.39
N LEU A 170 32.79 -5.00 11.72
CA LEU A 170 31.70 -5.60 12.49
C LEU A 170 31.19 -4.63 13.56
N ALA A 171 29.89 -4.38 13.56
CA ALA A 171 29.20 -3.59 14.58
C ALA A 171 27.86 -4.25 14.92
N ALA A 172 27.35 -4.01 16.13
CA ALA A 172 26.00 -4.44 16.48
C ALA A 172 25.23 -3.29 17.12
N THR A 173 23.90 -3.34 16.98
CA THR A 173 22.99 -2.34 17.52
C THR A 173 21.81 -3.04 18.19
N LEU A 174 21.44 -2.58 19.39
CA LEU A 174 20.23 -3.01 20.09
C LEU A 174 19.30 -1.81 20.26
N VAL A 175 18.05 -1.97 19.83
CA VAL A 175 16.94 -1.04 20.08
C VAL A 175 15.86 -1.76 20.88
N GLU A 176 15.52 -1.26 22.06
CA GLU A 176 14.47 -1.82 22.91
C GLU A 176 13.61 -0.72 23.54
N ASP A 177 12.43 -1.09 24.04
CA ASP A 177 11.61 -0.18 24.85
C ASP A 177 12.20 -0.11 26.26
N GLU A 178 12.83 1.02 26.56
CA GLU A 178 13.48 1.29 27.84
C GLU A 178 12.53 1.27 29.04
N ASN A 179 11.21 1.36 28.81
CA ASN A 179 10.20 1.39 29.87
C ASN A 179 9.75 -0.02 30.29
N LEU A 180 10.11 -1.06 29.53
CA LEU A 180 9.77 -2.43 29.87
C LEU A 180 10.68 -2.95 30.99
N ARG A 181 10.11 -3.74 31.92
CA ARG A 181 10.90 -4.45 32.95
C ARG A 181 11.92 -5.41 32.35
N SER A 182 11.65 -5.89 31.14
CA SER A 182 12.53 -6.73 30.34
C SER A 182 13.63 -5.94 29.60
N SER A 183 13.83 -4.64 29.83
CA SER A 183 14.92 -3.88 29.22
C SER A 183 16.31 -4.44 29.62
N MET A 184 17.10 -4.79 28.60
CA MET A 184 18.43 -5.36 28.73
C MET A 184 19.51 -4.29 28.87
N ILE A 185 19.39 -3.16 28.17
CA ILE A 185 20.37 -2.09 28.18
C ILE A 185 20.47 -1.48 29.59
N PRO A 186 21.68 -1.42 30.19
CA PRO A 186 21.87 -0.79 31.49
C PRO A 186 21.76 0.74 31.37
N SER A 187 21.60 1.41 32.50
CA SER A 187 21.75 2.87 32.55
C SER A 187 23.24 3.24 32.58
N LEU A 188 23.61 4.34 31.92
CA LEU A 188 24.97 4.91 32.03
C LEU A 188 25.33 5.18 33.50
N GLU A 189 26.57 4.89 33.88
CA GLU A 189 27.09 5.24 35.21
C GLU A 189 26.86 6.75 35.44
N ASN A 190 26.29 7.09 36.60
CA ASN A 190 25.87 8.45 36.99
C ASN A 190 24.60 9.03 36.32
N LYS A 191 23.90 8.30 35.43
CA LYS A 191 22.62 8.74 34.82
C LYS A 191 21.49 7.76 35.16
N LYS A 192 20.38 8.25 35.72
CA LYS A 192 19.19 7.42 36.04
C LYS A 192 18.31 7.08 34.83
N ILE A 193 18.51 7.76 33.70
CA ILE A 193 17.62 7.67 32.53
C ILE A 193 18.20 6.66 31.53
N LYS A 194 17.39 5.66 31.17
CA LYS A 194 17.68 4.73 30.08
C LYS A 194 17.19 5.32 28.74
N ARG A 195 17.89 4.98 27.67
CA ARG A 195 17.55 5.44 26.31
C ARG A 195 17.05 4.35 25.39
N GLY A 196 17.30 3.08 25.73
CA GLY A 196 16.82 1.94 24.94
C GLY A 196 17.56 1.76 23.61
N ILE A 197 18.74 2.38 23.45
CA ILE A 197 19.58 2.25 22.26
C ILE A 197 21.04 2.04 22.72
N ALA A 198 21.70 1.03 22.17
CA ALA A 198 23.10 0.75 22.41
C ALA A 198 23.77 0.17 21.16
N TRP A 199 25.08 0.40 21.04
CA TRP A 199 25.95 -0.13 20.00
C TRP A 199 27.07 -0.96 20.62
N TRP A 200 27.61 -1.90 19.84
CA TRP A 200 28.80 -2.66 20.22
C TRP A 200 29.86 -2.58 19.14
N GLY A 201 31.11 -2.46 19.60
CA GLY A 201 32.27 -2.36 18.73
C GLY A 201 33.60 -2.55 19.48
N GLN A 202 34.68 -2.12 18.82
CA GLN A 202 35.99 -1.94 19.42
C GLN A 202 36.01 -0.65 20.23
N LYS A 203 36.49 -0.72 21.47
CA LYS A 203 36.59 0.43 22.37
C LYS A 203 37.59 1.47 21.85
N THR A 204 37.16 2.73 21.78
CA THR A 204 38.02 3.88 21.43
C THR A 204 38.15 4.88 22.57
N GLY A 205 37.16 4.95 23.46
CA GLY A 205 37.13 5.86 24.60
C GLY A 205 36.18 5.40 25.70
N GLU A 206 35.80 6.32 26.57
CA GLU A 206 34.74 6.11 27.57
C GLU A 206 33.37 6.20 26.88
N ASN A 207 32.57 5.11 26.94
CA ASN A 207 31.29 5.01 26.24
C ASN A 207 31.37 5.39 24.75
N GLN A 208 32.45 4.99 24.07
CA GLN A 208 32.67 5.21 22.65
C GLN A 208 33.26 3.97 21.99
N THR A 209 32.68 3.60 20.87
CA THR A 209 33.05 2.42 20.08
C THR A 209 33.17 2.77 18.61
N LYS A 210 34.01 2.01 17.90
CA LYS A 210 34.03 1.95 16.44
C LYS A 210 33.83 0.51 15.99
N PRO A 211 33.48 0.23 14.72
CA PRO A 211 33.35 -1.15 14.29
C PRO A 211 34.65 -1.94 14.49
N VAL A 212 34.51 -3.20 14.90
CA VAL A 212 35.62 -4.14 15.07
C VAL A 212 36.21 -4.45 13.69
N THR A 213 37.54 -4.41 13.62
CA THR A 213 38.33 -4.74 12.41
C THR A 213 39.24 -5.96 12.60
N ASP A 214 39.34 -6.50 13.83
CA ASP A 214 40.08 -7.74 14.10
C ASP A 214 39.34 -8.94 13.51
N GLU A 215 39.89 -9.48 12.43
CA GLU A 215 39.35 -10.66 11.75
C GLU A 215 39.11 -11.84 12.70
N ARG A 216 39.92 -12.05 13.73
CA ARG A 216 39.73 -13.19 14.65
C ARG A 216 38.47 -13.06 15.49
N GLU A 217 38.17 -11.85 15.96
CA GLU A 217 36.93 -11.56 16.70
C GLU A 217 35.72 -11.70 15.77
N ILE A 218 35.83 -11.18 14.55
CA ILE A 218 34.79 -11.29 13.52
C ILE A 218 34.48 -12.76 13.19
N HIS A 219 35.50 -13.57 12.91
CA HIS A 219 35.34 -14.99 12.58
C HIS A 219 34.70 -15.75 13.75
N ARG A 220 35.04 -15.42 14.99
CA ARG A 220 34.46 -16.05 16.18
C ARG A 220 32.94 -15.78 16.25
N LEU A 221 32.53 -14.54 16.08
CA LEU A 221 31.11 -14.18 16.11
C LEU A 221 30.33 -14.79 14.94
N LEU A 222 30.87 -14.74 13.71
CA LEU A 222 30.19 -15.31 12.54
C LEU A 222 30.01 -16.84 12.65
N LYS A 223 30.96 -17.53 13.29
CA LYS A 223 30.90 -18.97 13.53
C LYS A 223 29.68 -19.39 14.36
N VAL A 224 29.22 -18.54 15.29
CA VAL A 224 28.01 -18.79 16.11
C VAL A 224 26.77 -19.02 15.22
N PHE A 225 26.70 -18.33 14.08
CA PHE A 225 25.60 -18.44 13.11
C PHE A 225 25.92 -19.38 11.94
N ASN A 226 27.06 -20.07 12.01
CA ASN A 226 27.61 -20.86 10.92
C ASN A 226 27.74 -20.05 9.60
N ILE A 227 28.06 -18.76 9.68
CA ILE A 227 28.23 -17.87 8.53
C ILE A 227 29.72 -17.79 8.16
N GLU A 228 30.03 -18.00 6.89
CA GLU A 228 31.39 -17.84 6.39
C GLU A 228 31.70 -16.36 6.10
N PRO A 229 32.90 -15.88 6.46
CA PRO A 229 33.35 -14.54 6.11
C PRO A 229 33.54 -14.42 4.59
N TYR A 230 33.53 -13.19 4.09
CA TYR A 230 33.86 -12.95 2.68
C TYR A 230 35.33 -13.27 2.44
N ILE A 231 35.65 -13.94 1.33
CA ILE A 231 37.01 -14.37 0.94
C ILE A 231 37.41 -13.80 -0.42
N GLY A 232 38.72 -13.74 -0.67
CA GLY A 232 39.27 -13.28 -1.95
C GLY A 232 38.94 -11.81 -2.21
N ASP A 233 38.36 -11.53 -3.37
CA ASP A 233 37.97 -10.22 -3.87
C ASP A 233 36.51 -9.84 -3.56
N LYS A 234 35.76 -10.73 -2.89
CA LYS A 234 34.34 -10.53 -2.60
C LYS A 234 34.13 -9.44 -1.55
N THR A 235 33.35 -8.44 -1.91
CA THR A 235 32.82 -7.40 -1.01
C THR A 235 31.31 -7.58 -0.82
N GLY A 236 30.82 -7.15 0.34
CA GLY A 236 29.43 -7.36 0.72
C GLY A 236 29.11 -6.98 2.16
N THR A 237 27.85 -7.07 2.52
CA THR A 237 27.30 -6.87 3.86
C THR A 237 26.42 -8.04 4.25
N THR A 238 26.64 -8.56 5.45
CA THR A 238 25.79 -9.53 6.12
C THR A 238 25.12 -8.88 7.31
N ILE A 239 23.79 -8.77 7.27
CA ILE A 239 22.95 -8.29 8.37
C ILE A 239 22.38 -9.51 9.07
N ILE A 240 22.67 -9.71 10.35
CA ILE A 240 22.22 -10.86 11.15
C ILE A 240 21.25 -10.38 12.22
N ILE A 241 20.08 -11.01 12.28
CA ILE A 241 19.00 -10.71 13.21
C ILE A 241 18.75 -11.97 14.06
N PRO A 242 19.34 -12.03 15.27
CA PRO A 242 19.15 -13.15 16.18
C PRO A 242 17.80 -13.07 16.92
N TYR A 243 17.47 -14.18 17.60
CA TYR A 243 16.29 -14.31 18.48
C TYR A 243 14.96 -14.01 17.79
N ILE A 244 14.74 -14.54 16.59
CA ILE A 244 13.46 -14.40 15.90
C ILE A 244 12.40 -15.32 16.50
N ASP A 245 11.16 -14.85 16.54
CA ASP A 245 9.98 -15.67 16.83
C ASP A 245 9.28 -16.01 15.53
N GLU A 246 9.55 -17.22 15.02
CA GLU A 246 9.02 -17.68 13.73
C GLU A 246 7.49 -17.69 13.68
N LYS A 247 6.84 -18.16 14.74
CA LYS A 247 5.37 -18.22 14.77
C LYS A 247 4.80 -16.81 14.71
N LYS A 248 5.30 -15.90 15.54
CA LYS A 248 4.84 -14.51 15.55
C LYS A 248 5.06 -13.84 14.19
N LEU A 249 6.22 -14.06 13.56
CA LEU A 249 6.53 -13.48 12.25
C LEU A 249 5.59 -13.99 11.16
N LEU A 250 5.34 -15.31 11.10
CA LEU A 250 4.45 -15.91 10.10
C LEU A 250 2.98 -15.52 10.33
N HIS A 251 2.50 -15.53 11.57
CA HIS A 251 1.13 -15.13 11.92
C HIS A 251 0.87 -13.64 11.70
N SER A 252 1.87 -12.77 11.92
CA SER A 252 1.73 -11.32 11.67
C SER A 252 1.50 -10.96 10.18
N ASN A 253 1.60 -11.95 9.29
CA ASN A 253 1.46 -11.77 7.86
C ASN A 253 0.15 -12.36 7.29
N VAL A 254 -0.72 -12.92 8.15
CA VAL A 254 -2.04 -13.41 7.74
C VAL A 254 -2.99 -12.22 7.66
N MET A 255 -3.61 -12.00 6.50
CA MET A 255 -4.69 -11.03 6.38
C MET A 255 -5.84 -11.49 7.25
N ALA A 256 -6.17 -10.73 8.30
CA ALA A 256 -7.40 -10.93 9.03
C ALA A 256 -8.55 -10.78 8.02
N SER A 257 -9.26 -11.88 7.75
CA SER A 257 -10.59 -11.80 7.15
C SER A 257 -11.38 -10.81 8.00
N SER A 258 -11.86 -9.75 7.36
CA SER A 258 -12.58 -8.66 8.00
C SER A 258 -13.84 -9.18 8.67
N ASP A 259 -13.77 -9.49 9.96
CA ASP A 259 -14.91 -9.51 10.89
C ASP A 259 -14.58 -9.43 12.38
N ASP A 260 -13.32 -9.28 12.81
CA ASP A 260 -12.99 -9.18 14.24
C ASP A 260 -12.42 -7.81 14.63
N ASN A 261 -13.29 -6.95 15.17
CA ASN A 261 -12.94 -5.70 15.87
C ASN A 261 -12.39 -5.94 17.29
N ASP A 262 -11.79 -7.10 17.56
CA ASP A 262 -11.23 -7.42 18.86
C ASP A 262 -9.74 -7.73 18.71
N SER A 263 -8.89 -6.80 19.11
CA SER A 263 -7.42 -6.90 19.05
C SER A 263 -6.81 -8.00 19.93
N ASN A 264 -7.64 -8.86 20.54
CA ASN A 264 -7.26 -10.06 21.29
C ASN A 264 -7.98 -11.34 20.84
N ALA A 265 -8.81 -11.29 19.79
CA ALA A 265 -9.34 -12.49 19.16
C ALA A 265 -8.32 -12.98 18.13
N VAL A 266 -7.41 -13.86 18.57
CA VAL A 266 -6.76 -14.80 17.66
C VAL A 266 -7.89 -15.65 17.08
N SER A 267 -8.42 -15.24 15.93
CA SER A 267 -9.34 -16.08 15.19
C SER A 267 -8.57 -17.35 14.84
N THR A 268 -9.07 -18.45 15.37
CA THR A 268 -8.81 -19.81 14.92
C THR A 268 -9.32 -19.94 13.48
N ALA A 269 -8.71 -19.21 12.54
CA ALA A 269 -8.67 -19.68 11.18
C ALA A 269 -7.89 -21.00 11.25
N ASP A 270 -8.59 -22.11 10.99
CA ASP A 270 -7.99 -23.43 10.99
C ASP A 270 -6.66 -23.36 10.22
N THR A 271 -5.57 -23.78 10.86
CA THR A 271 -4.21 -23.74 10.29
C THR A 271 -4.09 -24.50 8.96
N ASN A 272 -5.14 -25.19 8.54
CA ASN A 272 -5.24 -25.97 7.31
C ASN A 272 -5.54 -25.14 6.05
N ASP A 273 -6.03 -23.90 6.17
CA ASP A 273 -6.39 -23.06 5.00
C ASP A 273 -5.32 -22.01 4.65
N LEU A 274 -4.22 -21.93 5.41
CA LEU A 274 -3.12 -21.04 5.07
C LEU A 274 -2.32 -21.62 3.89
N PRO A 275 -1.89 -20.77 2.94
CA PRO A 275 -1.04 -21.22 1.86
C PRO A 275 0.25 -21.86 2.37
N TYR A 276 0.79 -22.81 1.62
CA TYR A 276 1.94 -23.64 2.03
C TYR A 276 3.17 -22.82 2.48
N TRP A 277 3.33 -21.59 1.99
CA TRP A 277 4.47 -20.75 2.33
C TRP A 277 4.40 -20.15 3.75
N PHE A 278 3.28 -20.29 4.45
CA PHE A 278 3.19 -19.95 5.88
C PHE A 278 3.73 -21.07 6.79
N ASN A 279 4.15 -22.20 6.24
CA ASN A 279 4.70 -23.32 7.02
C ASN A 279 6.13 -23.07 7.53
N SER A 280 6.88 -22.20 6.86
CA SER A 280 8.25 -21.87 7.25
C SER A 280 8.68 -20.49 6.73
N ILE A 281 9.60 -19.84 7.44
CA ILE A 281 10.16 -18.55 7.01
C ILE A 281 10.81 -18.66 5.63
N GLU A 282 11.50 -19.75 5.32
CA GLU A 282 12.17 -19.94 4.02
C GLU A 282 11.16 -19.92 2.88
N SER A 283 10.04 -20.63 3.05
CA SER A 283 8.99 -20.70 2.05
C SER A 283 8.32 -19.34 1.88
N TYR A 284 8.08 -18.63 2.99
CA TYR A 284 7.53 -17.28 2.97
C TYR A 284 8.45 -16.31 2.23
N LEU A 285 9.74 -16.28 2.58
CA LEU A 285 10.74 -15.43 1.93
C LEU A 285 10.83 -15.73 0.43
N LYS A 286 10.72 -17.01 0.03
CA LYS A 286 10.70 -17.40 -1.39
C LYS A 286 9.56 -16.72 -2.14
N ILE A 287 8.36 -16.66 -1.57
CA ILE A 287 7.22 -16.00 -2.18
C ILE A 287 7.35 -14.48 -2.11
N ALA A 288 7.77 -13.92 -0.96
CA ALA A 288 7.93 -12.47 -0.79
C ALA A 288 8.95 -11.86 -1.75
N ILE A 289 10.09 -12.54 -2.00
CA ILE A 289 11.10 -12.09 -2.96
C ILE A 289 10.50 -12.01 -4.37
N GLN A 290 9.76 -13.04 -4.78
CA GLN A 290 9.09 -13.04 -6.09
C GLN A 290 8.01 -11.96 -6.17
N ARG A 291 7.21 -11.80 -5.11
CA ARG A 291 6.17 -10.79 -5.01
C ARG A 291 6.69 -9.37 -5.19
N TRP A 292 7.82 -9.02 -4.59
CA TRP A 292 8.28 -7.62 -4.67
C TRP A 292 9.31 -7.37 -5.75
N TYR A 293 10.04 -8.39 -6.20
CA TYR A 293 11.17 -8.24 -7.10
C TYR A 293 11.12 -9.10 -8.38
N ALA A 294 9.96 -9.69 -8.72
CA ALA A 294 9.77 -10.40 -10.00
C ALA A 294 10.39 -9.68 -11.22
N PRO A 295 10.25 -8.35 -11.40
CA PRO A 295 10.86 -7.64 -12.53
C PRO A 295 12.40 -7.73 -12.62
N ARG A 296 13.09 -7.96 -11.49
CA ARG A 296 14.57 -7.95 -11.39
C ARG A 296 15.22 -9.32 -11.27
N ILE A 297 14.51 -10.33 -10.75
CA ILE A 297 15.09 -11.66 -10.48
C ILE A 297 15.65 -12.28 -11.75
N ASN A 298 16.97 -12.41 -11.84
CA ASN A 298 17.70 -12.94 -13.01
C ASN A 298 17.28 -12.31 -14.35
N ASN A 299 16.87 -11.04 -14.33
CA ASN A 299 16.40 -10.36 -15.53
C ASN A 299 17.51 -9.51 -16.17
N ASN A 300 18.28 -10.12 -17.08
CA ASN A 300 19.38 -9.45 -17.79
C ASN A 300 18.91 -8.26 -18.66
N ASN A 301 17.61 -8.14 -18.93
CA ASN A 301 17.04 -7.04 -19.72
C ASN A 301 16.75 -5.79 -18.86
N TYR A 302 17.05 -5.82 -17.55
CA TYR A 302 16.84 -4.70 -16.66
C TYR A 302 17.66 -3.46 -17.06
N GLU A 303 17.00 -2.33 -17.29
CA GLU A 303 17.62 -1.17 -17.96
C GLU A 303 18.20 -0.09 -17.01
N TYR A 304 17.88 -0.19 -15.71
CA TYR A 304 18.19 0.87 -14.73
C TYR A 304 19.33 0.50 -13.76
N GLY A 305 20.04 -0.60 -14.00
CA GLY A 305 21.15 -1.04 -13.16
C GLY A 305 21.39 -2.54 -13.26
N LYS A 306 21.97 -3.10 -12.20
CA LYS A 306 22.26 -4.55 -12.09
C LYS A 306 20.98 -5.34 -11.80
N TYR A 307 20.88 -6.55 -12.33
CA TYR A 307 19.76 -7.45 -12.00
C TYR A 307 19.99 -8.16 -10.66
N LEU A 308 18.94 -8.77 -10.10
CA LEU A 308 18.97 -9.41 -8.79
C LEU A 308 19.20 -10.92 -8.93
N GLN A 309 20.20 -11.47 -8.25
CA GLN A 309 20.31 -12.92 -8.00
C GLN A 309 19.96 -13.20 -6.55
N ALA A 310 18.77 -13.76 -6.31
CA ALA A 310 18.32 -14.10 -4.98
C ALA A 310 18.55 -15.58 -4.65
N SER A 311 18.89 -15.89 -3.41
CA SER A 311 18.96 -17.27 -2.90
C SER A 311 18.44 -17.36 -1.46
N ILE A 312 18.02 -18.55 -1.06
CA ILE A 312 17.59 -18.85 0.31
C ILE A 312 18.37 -20.07 0.79
N ASN A 313 19.11 -19.92 1.89
CA ASN A 313 20.01 -20.94 2.43
C ASN A 313 20.96 -21.50 1.35
N GLY A 314 21.49 -20.62 0.49
CA GLY A 314 22.38 -20.97 -0.62
C GLY A 314 21.69 -21.59 -1.84
N LYS A 315 20.39 -21.87 -1.79
CA LYS A 315 19.63 -22.37 -2.95
C LYS A 315 19.19 -21.19 -3.83
N PRO A 316 19.67 -21.08 -5.09
CA PRO A 316 19.33 -19.96 -5.96
C PRO A 316 17.87 -20.04 -6.40
N LEU A 317 17.21 -18.88 -6.49
CA LEU A 317 15.87 -18.74 -7.06
C LEU A 317 16.00 -18.46 -8.55
N LYS A 318 15.80 -19.48 -9.40
CA LYS A 318 15.83 -19.32 -10.86
C LYS A 318 14.47 -18.83 -11.39
N VAL A 319 14.46 -18.29 -12.61
CA VAL A 319 13.22 -17.85 -13.27
C VAL A 319 12.25 -19.01 -13.47
N CYS A 320 12.74 -20.20 -13.86
CA CYS A 320 11.93 -21.41 -14.01
C CYS A 320 11.32 -21.90 -12.68
N ASP A 321 11.91 -21.53 -11.54
CA ASP A 321 11.45 -21.92 -10.21
C ASP A 321 10.45 -20.91 -9.63
N MET A 322 10.18 -19.81 -10.34
CA MET A 322 9.21 -18.80 -9.95
C MET A 322 7.78 -19.32 -10.16
N GLU A 323 6.84 -18.89 -9.33
CA GLU A 323 5.44 -19.25 -9.49
C GLU A 323 4.85 -18.58 -10.74
N PRO A 324 3.87 -19.20 -11.42
CA PRO A 324 3.38 -18.76 -12.73
C PRO A 324 2.96 -17.29 -12.80
N VAL A 325 2.30 -16.78 -11.74
CA VAL A 325 1.90 -15.37 -11.65
C VAL A 325 3.10 -14.42 -11.69
N PHE A 326 4.20 -14.77 -11.03
CA PHE A 326 5.41 -13.94 -11.00
C PHE A 326 6.21 -14.05 -12.30
N GLN A 327 6.19 -15.22 -12.95
CA GLN A 327 6.73 -15.38 -14.31
C GLN A 327 5.95 -14.50 -15.31
N ALA A 328 4.62 -14.44 -15.19
CA ALA A 328 3.78 -13.57 -16.01
C ALA A 328 4.14 -12.10 -15.80
N ILE A 329 4.26 -11.65 -14.54
CA ILE A 329 4.62 -10.26 -14.20
C ILE A 329 6.02 -9.90 -14.73
N GLN A 330 7.02 -10.77 -14.55
CA GLN A 330 8.37 -10.53 -15.09
C GLN A 330 8.35 -10.45 -16.63
N SER A 331 7.56 -11.31 -17.28
CA SER A 331 7.42 -11.33 -18.73
C SER A 331 6.79 -10.04 -19.25
N LEU A 332 5.72 -9.56 -18.60
CA LEU A 332 5.09 -8.27 -18.91
C LEU A 332 6.07 -7.11 -18.74
N TYR A 333 6.86 -7.09 -17.66
CA TYR A 333 7.86 -6.05 -17.42
C TYR A 333 8.93 -6.04 -18.53
N THR A 334 9.45 -7.21 -18.89
CA THR A 334 10.47 -7.36 -19.93
C THR A 334 9.92 -6.93 -21.30
N TYR A 335 8.68 -7.31 -21.60
CA TYR A 335 7.99 -6.88 -22.81
C TYR A 335 7.80 -5.35 -22.85
N ALA A 336 7.47 -4.71 -21.72
CA ALA A 336 7.38 -3.26 -21.63
C ALA A 336 8.73 -2.55 -21.86
N ILE A 337 9.87 -3.20 -21.61
CA ILE A 337 11.20 -2.64 -21.88
C ILE A 337 11.49 -2.63 -23.39
N ASN A 338 11.52 -3.81 -24.01
CA ASN A 338 12.06 -3.99 -25.37
C ASN A 338 11.21 -4.90 -26.27
N GLY A 339 10.00 -5.26 -25.85
CA GLY A 339 9.13 -6.16 -26.61
C GLY A 339 9.57 -7.63 -26.64
N THR A 340 10.58 -8.01 -25.84
CA THR A 340 11.01 -9.40 -25.77
C THR A 340 9.93 -10.26 -25.11
N VAL A 341 9.51 -11.31 -25.81
CA VAL A 341 8.61 -12.34 -25.30
C VAL A 341 9.44 -13.41 -24.61
N LYS A 342 9.09 -13.76 -23.37
CA LYS A 342 9.76 -14.80 -22.57
C LYS A 342 9.14 -16.18 -22.83
N GLU A 343 9.90 -17.24 -22.56
CA GLU A 343 9.50 -18.64 -22.76
C GLU A 343 8.14 -18.97 -22.13
N PHE A 344 7.89 -18.53 -20.89
CA PHE A 344 6.59 -18.71 -20.21
C PHE A 344 5.38 -18.28 -21.06
N ILE A 345 5.53 -17.20 -21.82
CA ILE A 345 4.46 -16.62 -22.66
C ILE A 345 4.34 -17.37 -23.97
N SER A 346 5.47 -17.66 -24.64
CA SER A 346 5.48 -18.39 -25.91
C SER A 346 4.97 -19.81 -25.76
N ASP A 347 5.44 -20.52 -24.72
CA ASP A 347 5.16 -21.94 -24.51
C ASP A 347 3.68 -22.18 -24.17
N LYS A 348 3.06 -21.21 -23.48
CA LYS A 348 1.65 -21.24 -23.11
C LYS A 348 0.75 -20.50 -24.11
N ASN A 349 1.30 -20.01 -25.22
CA ASN A 349 0.62 -19.26 -26.28
C ASN A 349 -0.24 -18.10 -25.72
N ILE A 350 0.34 -17.30 -24.82
CA ILE A 350 -0.34 -16.18 -24.17
C ILE A 350 -0.14 -14.91 -25.00
N GLN A 351 -1.23 -14.19 -25.28
CA GLN A 351 -1.16 -12.92 -25.97
C GLN A 351 -0.84 -11.78 -24.98
N ILE A 352 0.22 -11.02 -25.27
CA ILE A 352 0.60 -9.82 -24.52
C ILE A 352 0.28 -8.56 -25.33
N TYR A 353 -0.14 -7.53 -24.61
CA TYR A 353 -0.34 -6.18 -25.13
C TYR A 353 0.56 -5.19 -24.41
N CYS A 354 0.97 -4.14 -25.10
CA CYS A 354 1.68 -3.02 -24.50
C CYS A 354 1.28 -1.70 -25.14
N ASP A 355 0.98 -0.71 -24.30
CA ASP A 355 0.58 0.63 -24.70
C ASP A 355 1.45 1.69 -24.01
N GLU A 356 1.79 2.75 -24.75
CA GLU A 356 2.41 3.93 -24.17
C GLU A 356 1.37 4.81 -23.46
N VAL A 357 1.71 5.25 -22.25
CA VAL A 357 0.92 6.17 -21.46
C VAL A 357 1.52 7.57 -21.60
N ASN A 358 0.82 8.42 -22.33
CA ASN A 358 1.28 9.76 -22.65
C ASN A 358 0.68 10.83 -21.73
N LEU A 359 1.51 11.74 -21.23
CA LEU A 359 1.11 12.90 -20.43
C LEU A 359 1.60 14.22 -21.05
N GLN A 360 0.81 15.27 -20.87
CA GLN A 360 1.21 16.64 -21.20
C GLN A 360 2.07 17.22 -20.07
N GLY A 361 3.04 18.08 -20.42
CA GLY A 361 3.94 18.72 -19.45
C GLY A 361 5.23 17.95 -19.15
N LEU A 362 5.46 16.81 -19.80
CA LEU A 362 6.73 16.07 -19.76
C LEU A 362 7.59 16.41 -20.98
N GLN A 363 8.92 16.27 -20.84
CA GLN A 363 9.88 16.48 -21.92
C GLN A 363 9.60 15.55 -23.09
N SER A 364 9.63 14.24 -22.83
CA SER A 364 9.01 13.23 -23.69
C SER A 364 7.55 13.05 -23.26
N ARG A 365 6.60 12.97 -24.20
CA ARG A 365 5.18 12.77 -23.83
C ARG A 365 4.96 11.43 -23.12
N CYS A 366 5.82 10.43 -23.37
CA CYS A 366 5.70 9.10 -22.79
C CYS A 366 6.11 9.09 -21.31
N ALA A 367 5.12 9.02 -20.43
CA ALA A 367 5.30 8.92 -18.99
C ALA A 367 5.66 7.50 -18.53
N GLY A 368 5.36 6.49 -19.35
CA GLY A 368 5.62 5.09 -19.07
C GLY A 368 4.87 4.18 -20.04
N LYS A 369 5.00 2.88 -19.84
CA LYS A 369 4.32 1.85 -20.64
C LYS A 369 3.53 0.93 -19.73
N ILE A 370 2.32 0.57 -20.15
CA ILE A 370 1.50 -0.47 -19.52
C ILE A 370 1.61 -1.72 -20.39
N ALA A 371 2.09 -2.84 -19.82
CA ALA A 371 2.02 -4.14 -20.45
C ALA A 371 1.00 -4.99 -19.71
N TYR A 372 0.15 -5.70 -20.44
CA TYR A 372 -0.96 -6.43 -19.84
C TYR A 372 -1.38 -7.62 -20.71
N LEU A 373 -2.03 -8.59 -20.08
CA LEU A 373 -2.47 -9.82 -20.69
C LEU A 373 -3.77 -10.31 -20.05
N LYS A 374 -4.42 -11.25 -20.73
CA LYS A 374 -5.51 -12.06 -20.19
C LYS A 374 -5.05 -13.51 -20.16
N ILE A 375 -5.12 -14.15 -19.00
CA ILE A 375 -4.55 -15.49 -18.76
C ILE A 375 -5.55 -16.39 -18.06
N THR A 376 -5.57 -17.68 -18.42
CA THR A 376 -6.48 -18.67 -17.84
C THR A 376 -5.89 -19.36 -16.62
N GLN A 377 -6.76 -19.96 -15.79
CA GLN A 377 -6.37 -20.85 -14.68
C GLN A 377 -5.41 -21.97 -15.15
N LYS A 378 -5.66 -22.56 -16.33
CA LYS A 378 -4.79 -23.58 -16.91
C LYS A 378 -3.38 -23.05 -17.19
N GLN A 379 -3.28 -21.85 -17.77
CA GLN A 379 -1.99 -21.22 -18.05
C GLN A 379 -1.26 -20.75 -16.79
N LEU A 380 -1.98 -20.57 -15.67
CA LEU A 380 -1.41 -20.30 -14.35
C LEU A 380 -1.15 -21.57 -13.52
N ASP A 381 -1.29 -22.75 -14.13
CA ASP A 381 -1.08 -24.06 -13.50
C ASP A 381 -1.96 -24.29 -12.24
N MET A 382 -3.14 -23.66 -12.21
CA MET A 382 -4.09 -23.78 -11.09
C MET A 382 -4.89 -25.09 -11.13
N LEU A 383 -4.91 -25.77 -12.28
CA LEU A 383 -5.63 -27.03 -12.46
C LEU A 383 -4.74 -28.24 -12.09
N TYR A 384 -5.36 -29.41 -11.94
CA TYR A 384 -4.66 -30.68 -11.78
C TYR A 384 -3.65 -30.90 -12.94
N PRO A 385 -2.43 -31.39 -12.67
CA PRO A 385 -1.92 -31.92 -11.39
C PRO A 385 -1.23 -30.90 -10.47
N GLU A 386 -0.93 -29.69 -10.96
CA GLU A 386 -0.11 -28.72 -10.24
C GLU A 386 -0.85 -28.02 -9.09
N ASN A 387 -2.15 -27.77 -9.25
CA ASN A 387 -3.04 -27.19 -8.23
C ASN A 387 -2.48 -25.92 -7.57
N LYS A 388 -1.86 -25.04 -8.36
CA LYS A 388 -1.28 -23.80 -7.84
C LYS A 388 -2.36 -22.86 -7.28
N PRO A 389 -2.10 -22.14 -6.17
CA PRO A 389 -2.99 -21.12 -5.64
C PRO A 389 -3.31 -20.01 -6.65
N SER A 390 -4.43 -19.32 -6.42
CA SER A 390 -4.84 -18.20 -7.26
C SER A 390 -3.82 -17.04 -7.22
N PRO A 391 -3.75 -16.21 -8.28
CA PRO A 391 -2.98 -14.98 -8.27
C PRO A 391 -3.30 -14.07 -7.07
N TYR A 392 -4.58 -13.96 -6.66
CA TYR A 392 -4.94 -13.15 -5.50
C TYR A 392 -4.28 -13.64 -4.22
N THR A 393 -4.20 -14.96 -4.03
CA THR A 393 -3.55 -15.57 -2.86
C THR A 393 -2.06 -15.25 -2.82
N TYR A 394 -1.35 -15.41 -3.95
CA TYR A 394 0.08 -15.07 -4.04
C TYR A 394 0.36 -13.58 -3.79
N LEU A 395 -0.53 -12.72 -4.26
CA LEU A 395 -0.40 -11.26 -4.20
C LEU A 395 -1.03 -10.63 -2.95
N ASN A 396 -1.60 -11.45 -2.07
CA ASN A 396 -2.28 -11.02 -0.85
C ASN A 396 -3.42 -10.03 -1.10
N LEU A 397 -4.22 -10.31 -2.14
CA LEU A 397 -5.34 -9.48 -2.59
C LEU A 397 -6.66 -10.06 -2.09
N LEU A 398 -7.60 -9.19 -1.72
CA LEU A 398 -8.94 -9.59 -1.29
C LEU A 398 -9.77 -10.07 -2.47
N VAL A 399 -10.32 -11.27 -2.37
CA VAL A 399 -11.30 -11.78 -3.34
C VAL A 399 -12.66 -11.21 -2.99
N THR A 400 -13.23 -10.38 -3.87
CA THR A 400 -14.50 -9.69 -3.60
C THR A 400 -15.73 -10.39 -4.18
N ASP A 401 -15.54 -11.23 -5.19
CA ASP A 401 -16.61 -11.99 -5.86
C ASP A 401 -16.06 -13.38 -6.22
N ALA A 402 -16.79 -14.44 -5.87
CA ALA A 402 -16.37 -15.81 -6.15
C ALA A 402 -16.53 -16.19 -7.63
N LYS A 403 -17.38 -15.50 -8.38
CA LYS A 403 -17.71 -15.83 -9.79
C LYS A 403 -17.04 -14.93 -10.81
N LYS A 404 -16.50 -13.79 -10.38
CA LYS A 404 -15.87 -12.80 -11.25
C LYS A 404 -14.52 -12.37 -10.71
N ASN A 405 -13.53 -12.41 -11.58
CA ASN A 405 -12.18 -12.01 -11.25
C ASN A 405 -11.97 -10.52 -11.60
N LYS A 406 -11.59 -9.72 -10.60
CA LYS A 406 -11.17 -8.33 -10.82
C LYS A 406 -9.77 -8.27 -11.45
N PRO A 407 -9.50 -7.28 -12.31
CA PRO A 407 -8.18 -7.11 -12.89
C PRO A 407 -7.14 -6.79 -11.81
N ILE A 408 -5.90 -7.23 -12.02
CA ILE A 408 -4.77 -7.04 -11.13
C ILE A 408 -3.77 -6.13 -11.83
N ILE A 409 -3.58 -4.92 -11.30
CA ILE A 409 -2.63 -3.95 -11.84
C ILE A 409 -1.55 -3.69 -10.81
N CYS A 410 -0.31 -3.85 -11.24
CA CYS A 410 0.87 -3.50 -10.46
C CYS A 410 1.69 -2.44 -11.17
N TYR A 411 2.57 -1.77 -10.44
CA TYR A 411 3.38 -0.70 -11.01
C TYR A 411 4.75 -0.61 -10.35
N THR A 412 5.72 -0.17 -11.15
CA THR A 412 7.11 -0.09 -10.73
C THR A 412 7.82 1.11 -11.36
N ARG A 413 8.89 1.54 -10.70
CA ARG A 413 9.74 2.67 -11.06
C ARG A 413 11.22 2.25 -11.10
N GLN A 414 12.16 3.20 -11.11
CA GLN A 414 13.58 2.92 -11.36
C GLN A 414 14.23 1.86 -10.45
N PRO A 415 13.81 1.64 -9.19
CA PRO A 415 14.32 0.54 -8.38
C PRO A 415 13.81 -0.84 -8.77
N GLY A 416 12.87 -1.00 -9.69
CA GLY A 416 12.40 -2.32 -10.16
C GLY A 416 11.72 -3.18 -9.09
N MET A 417 11.48 -2.61 -7.91
CA MET A 417 10.59 -3.15 -6.88
C MET A 417 9.14 -2.84 -7.29
N ILE A 418 8.24 -3.79 -7.14
CA ILE A 418 6.81 -3.55 -7.29
C ILE A 418 6.33 -2.74 -6.09
N VAL A 419 5.65 -1.64 -6.35
CA VAL A 419 5.18 -0.72 -5.30
C VAL A 419 3.93 -1.27 -4.65
N SER A 420 2.96 -1.67 -5.48
CA SER A 420 1.67 -2.17 -5.05
C SER A 420 1.07 -3.16 -6.04
N TYR A 421 0.15 -3.96 -5.55
CA TYR A 421 -0.77 -4.76 -6.32
C TYR A 421 -2.19 -4.27 -6.04
N GLU A 422 -2.88 -3.79 -7.07
CA GLU A 422 -4.22 -3.24 -6.93
C GLU A 422 -5.24 -4.09 -7.69
N ASN A 423 -6.28 -4.52 -6.97
CA ASN A 423 -7.49 -5.10 -7.54
C ASN A 423 -8.76 -4.30 -7.17
N MET A 424 -8.59 -3.18 -6.47
CA MET A 424 -9.62 -2.19 -6.18
C MET A 424 -9.02 -0.79 -6.17
N GLY A 425 -9.77 0.21 -6.63
CA GLY A 425 -9.35 1.61 -6.58
C GLY A 425 -8.92 2.20 -7.93
N PRO A 426 -8.32 3.40 -7.93
CA PRO A 426 -8.24 4.24 -9.12
C PRO A 426 -7.47 3.66 -10.32
N TRP A 427 -6.57 2.69 -10.08
CA TRP A 427 -5.82 2.00 -11.13
C TRP A 427 -6.65 0.94 -11.87
N VAL A 428 -7.69 0.40 -11.24
CA VAL A 428 -8.52 -0.69 -11.78
C VAL A 428 -9.98 -0.31 -12.04
N ASP A 429 -10.48 0.72 -11.35
CA ASP A 429 -11.90 1.12 -11.43
C ASP A 429 -12.29 1.43 -12.89
N GLY A 430 -13.26 0.68 -13.43
CA GLY A 430 -13.74 0.82 -14.81
C GLY A 430 -13.13 -0.14 -15.82
N ILE A 431 -12.23 -1.03 -15.40
CA ILE A 431 -11.82 -2.19 -16.20
C ILE A 431 -12.81 -3.33 -15.91
N ILE A 432 -13.26 -4.04 -16.95
CA ILE A 432 -14.20 -5.15 -16.82
C ILE A 432 -13.62 -6.29 -15.97
N SER A 433 -14.46 -6.92 -15.16
CA SER A 433 -14.11 -8.18 -14.50
C SER A 433 -14.19 -9.33 -15.49
N THR A 434 -13.28 -10.29 -15.37
CA THR A 434 -13.32 -11.55 -16.12
C THR A 434 -14.19 -12.59 -15.41
N ASP A 435 -14.46 -13.69 -16.10
CA ASP A 435 -15.04 -14.88 -15.48
C ASP A 435 -14.09 -15.50 -14.43
N GLU A 436 -14.57 -16.52 -13.72
CA GLU A 436 -13.79 -17.22 -12.69
C GLU A 436 -12.54 -17.94 -13.24
N ASN A 437 -12.49 -18.25 -14.54
CA ASN A 437 -11.44 -19.02 -15.19
C ASN A 437 -10.33 -18.16 -15.82
N GLU A 438 -10.59 -16.88 -16.04
CA GLU A 438 -9.67 -15.92 -16.63
C GLU A 438 -9.27 -14.82 -15.63
N PHE A 439 -8.07 -14.27 -15.83
CA PHE A 439 -7.54 -13.15 -15.06
C PHE A 439 -6.93 -12.12 -16.01
N ILE A 440 -7.16 -10.84 -15.73
CA ILE A 440 -6.41 -9.74 -16.36
C ILE A 440 -5.29 -9.33 -15.43
N ILE A 441 -4.05 -9.35 -15.92
CA ILE A 441 -2.85 -8.93 -15.16
C ILE A 441 -2.10 -7.89 -15.98
N GLY A 442 -1.75 -6.77 -15.34
CA GLY A 442 -0.98 -5.69 -15.96
C GLY A 442 0.12 -5.14 -15.06
N ILE A 443 1.21 -4.68 -15.69
CA ILE A 443 2.29 -3.93 -15.04
C ILE A 443 2.53 -2.60 -15.75
N PHE A 444 2.42 -1.51 -15.00
CA PHE A 444 2.83 -0.19 -15.44
C PHE A 444 4.29 0.08 -15.07
N LYS A 445 5.13 0.32 -16.08
CA LYS A 445 6.53 0.71 -15.93
C LYS A 445 6.66 2.23 -16.15
N LEU A 446 7.13 2.94 -15.13
CA LEU A 446 7.43 4.37 -15.22
C LEU A 446 8.63 4.64 -16.13
N ASN A 447 8.56 5.71 -16.93
CA ASN A 447 9.72 6.27 -17.62
C ASN A 447 10.47 7.22 -16.67
N SER A 448 11.24 6.63 -15.75
CA SER A 448 11.92 7.33 -14.66
C SER A 448 12.91 8.42 -15.12
N LYS A 449 13.51 8.27 -16.31
CA LYS A 449 14.45 9.24 -16.90
C LYS A 449 13.76 10.48 -17.49
N ASN A 450 12.43 10.52 -17.53
CA ASN A 450 11.70 11.65 -18.11
C ASN A 450 11.68 12.87 -17.18
N ILE A 451 11.57 14.07 -17.76
CA ILE A 451 11.66 15.36 -17.05
C ILE A 451 10.34 16.11 -17.11
N ILE A 452 9.95 16.77 -16.01
CA ILE A 452 8.76 17.61 -15.93
C ILE A 452 9.11 19.04 -16.40
N LYS A 453 8.50 19.50 -17.50
CA LYS A 453 8.81 20.79 -18.16
C LYS A 453 8.47 22.03 -17.31
N SER A 454 7.57 21.91 -16.33
CA SER A 454 6.93 23.06 -15.67
C SER A 454 7.62 23.55 -14.39
N ILE A 455 8.79 22.99 -14.04
CA ILE A 455 9.51 23.28 -12.79
C ILE A 455 10.92 23.76 -13.13
N GLU A 456 11.33 24.89 -12.56
CA GLU A 456 12.61 25.58 -12.84
C GLU A 456 13.87 24.71 -12.56
N ASN A 457 13.75 23.66 -11.76
CA ASN A 457 14.86 22.78 -11.37
C ASN A 457 14.97 21.46 -12.18
N ASN A 458 14.32 21.33 -13.34
CA ASN A 458 14.35 20.09 -14.15
C ASN A 458 14.02 18.81 -13.36
N TYR A 459 12.96 18.87 -12.55
CA TYR A 459 12.55 17.77 -11.69
C TYR A 459 12.23 16.50 -12.50
N THR A 460 12.85 15.37 -12.14
CA THR A 460 12.61 14.10 -12.84
C THR A 460 11.27 13.50 -12.44
N LEU A 461 10.69 12.69 -13.33
CA LEU A 461 9.46 11.95 -13.04
C LEU A 461 9.69 10.94 -11.88
N GLU A 462 10.88 10.35 -11.81
CA GLU A 462 11.30 9.49 -10.69
C GLU A 462 11.25 10.23 -9.35
N GLU A 463 11.85 11.42 -9.27
CA GLU A 463 11.87 12.20 -8.02
C GLU A 463 10.48 12.71 -7.61
N TYR A 464 9.58 12.91 -8.58
CA TYR A 464 8.18 13.22 -8.28
C TYR A 464 7.51 12.03 -7.62
N ILE A 465 7.51 10.90 -8.30
CA ILE A 465 6.86 9.71 -7.78
C ILE A 465 7.48 9.28 -6.44
N ARG A 466 8.81 9.32 -6.29
CA ARG A 466 9.53 8.97 -5.06
C ARG A 466 9.14 9.85 -3.86
N LYS A 467 8.87 11.15 -4.06
CA LYS A 467 8.41 12.05 -2.99
C LYS A 467 6.91 11.93 -2.69
N GLY A 468 6.12 11.55 -3.69
CA GLY A 468 4.69 11.23 -3.54
C GLY A 468 4.42 9.83 -2.97
N GLU A 469 5.47 9.03 -2.79
CA GLU A 469 5.42 7.70 -2.22
C GLU A 469 5.48 7.79 -0.69
N MET A 470 4.46 7.21 -0.03
CA MET A 470 4.38 7.15 1.43
C MET A 470 5.57 6.37 2.02
N ALA A 471 5.84 6.52 3.33
CA ALA A 471 6.99 5.90 4.00
C ALA A 471 7.00 4.36 3.98
N ASP A 472 5.85 3.76 3.72
CA ASP A 472 5.65 2.32 3.58
C ASP A 472 5.79 1.84 2.13
N HIS A 473 6.04 2.74 1.18
CA HIS A 473 6.16 2.42 -0.25
C HIS A 473 4.93 1.71 -0.81
N VAL A 474 3.73 1.92 -0.24
CA VAL A 474 2.53 1.13 -0.61
C VAL A 474 1.76 1.72 -1.78
N ASN A 475 1.73 3.04 -1.94
CA ASN A 475 0.95 3.69 -3.01
C ASN A 475 1.63 4.98 -3.50
N TRP A 476 1.31 5.36 -4.73
CA TRP A 476 1.67 6.68 -5.27
C TRP A 476 0.56 7.69 -4.98
N SER A 477 0.94 8.88 -4.51
CA SER A 477 0.03 10.00 -4.31
C SER A 477 0.54 11.25 -5.02
N ASP A 478 -0.39 12.07 -5.50
CA ASP A 478 -0.06 13.38 -6.06
C ASP A 478 0.24 14.35 -4.90
N PHE A 479 1.38 15.03 -4.97
CA PHE A 479 1.72 16.12 -4.06
C PHE A 479 1.94 17.43 -4.82
N SER A 480 1.73 18.54 -4.11
CA SER A 480 1.90 19.89 -4.66
C SER A 480 3.36 20.31 -4.62
N ILE A 481 3.87 20.86 -5.72
CA ILE A 481 5.18 21.51 -5.78
C ILE A 481 4.94 23.02 -5.78
N GLY A 482 5.19 23.66 -4.64
CA GLY A 482 4.81 25.04 -4.40
C GLY A 482 3.29 25.23 -4.45
N ILE A 483 2.81 26.06 -5.37
CA ILE A 483 1.37 26.40 -5.52
C ILE A 483 0.69 25.51 -6.60
N LYS A 484 1.45 24.70 -7.36
CA LYS A 484 0.92 23.91 -8.48
C LYS A 484 0.72 22.44 -8.11
N SER A 485 -0.49 21.93 -8.33
CA SER A 485 -0.76 20.48 -8.34
C SER A 485 -0.65 19.95 -9.79
N LEU A 486 0.25 19.00 -10.01
CA LEU A 486 0.51 18.46 -11.35
C LEU A 486 -0.45 17.31 -11.73
N ASN A 487 -1.01 16.64 -10.71
CA ASN A 487 -1.96 15.53 -10.86
C ASN A 487 -1.44 14.45 -11.82
N ILE A 488 -0.17 14.07 -11.67
CA ILE A 488 0.50 13.11 -12.55
C ILE A 488 -0.04 11.71 -12.27
N VAL A 489 -0.11 11.29 -11.01
CA VAL A 489 -0.53 9.94 -10.61
C VAL A 489 -1.97 9.69 -11.03
N SER A 490 -2.87 10.63 -10.72
CA SER A 490 -4.28 10.53 -11.12
C SER A 490 -4.49 10.48 -12.63
N LYS A 491 -3.65 11.17 -13.43
CA LYS A 491 -3.68 11.05 -14.90
C LYS A 491 -3.13 9.71 -15.38
N LEU A 492 -2.06 9.19 -14.78
CA LEU A 492 -1.52 7.86 -15.08
C LEU A 492 -2.58 6.77 -14.85
N GLN A 493 -3.18 6.77 -13.67
CA GLN A 493 -4.28 5.87 -13.30
C GLN A 493 -5.40 5.90 -14.36
N LYS A 494 -5.80 7.11 -14.78
CA LYS A 494 -6.83 7.28 -15.81
C LYS A 494 -6.44 6.71 -17.17
N HIS A 495 -5.23 6.99 -17.63
CA HIS A 495 -4.81 6.54 -18.96
C HIS A 495 -4.57 5.02 -18.98
N VAL A 496 -4.04 4.45 -17.90
CA VAL A 496 -3.84 3.00 -17.78
C VAL A 496 -5.16 2.25 -17.86
N ARG A 497 -6.17 2.62 -17.04
CA ARG A 497 -7.48 1.95 -17.10
C ARG A 497 -8.13 2.07 -18.48
N GLN A 498 -8.06 3.24 -19.11
CA GLN A 498 -8.64 3.46 -20.45
C GLN A 498 -7.99 2.55 -21.51
N LYS A 499 -6.67 2.37 -21.46
CA LYS A 499 -5.96 1.49 -22.40
C LYS A 499 -6.38 0.03 -22.26
N ILE A 500 -6.56 -0.44 -21.02
CA ILE A 500 -6.95 -1.82 -20.75
C ILE A 500 -8.42 -2.05 -21.09
N SER A 501 -9.33 -1.17 -20.63
CA SER A 501 -10.77 -1.27 -20.91
C SER A 501 -11.05 -1.28 -22.41
N ASN A 502 -10.49 -0.34 -23.18
CA ASN A 502 -10.70 -0.26 -24.63
C ASN A 502 -10.25 -1.52 -25.40
N ARG A 503 -9.37 -2.36 -24.81
CA ARG A 503 -8.87 -3.58 -25.44
C ARG A 503 -9.77 -4.78 -25.16
N PHE A 504 -10.32 -4.86 -23.95
CA PHE A 504 -11.09 -6.02 -23.50
C PHE A 504 -12.60 -5.77 -23.45
N GLU A 505 -13.07 -4.55 -23.72
CA GLU A 505 -14.49 -4.30 -24.01
C GLU A 505 -14.90 -5.11 -25.26
N ASP A 506 -15.74 -6.12 -25.05
CA ASP A 506 -16.39 -6.84 -26.14
C ASP A 506 -17.26 -5.86 -26.94
N THR A 507 -17.11 -5.85 -28.27
CA THR A 507 -18.05 -5.21 -29.22
C THR A 507 -19.41 -5.91 -29.30
N ASN A 508 -19.79 -6.69 -28.29
CA ASN A 508 -21.11 -7.31 -28.21
C ASN A 508 -21.97 -6.47 -27.27
N GLU A 509 -23.03 -5.89 -27.84
CA GLU A 509 -24.16 -5.32 -27.12
C GLU A 509 -24.70 -6.38 -26.14
N VAL A 510 -24.24 -6.32 -24.89
CA VAL A 510 -24.85 -7.04 -23.78
C VAL A 510 -25.39 -5.99 -22.83
N GLU A 511 -26.66 -6.17 -22.49
CA GLU A 511 -27.53 -5.27 -21.77
C GLU A 511 -26.86 -4.58 -20.58
N ILE A 512 -27.13 -3.29 -20.48
CA ILE A 512 -26.64 -2.38 -19.45
C ILE A 512 -27.11 -2.87 -18.07
N GLU A 513 -26.28 -3.63 -17.38
CA GLU A 513 -26.39 -3.81 -15.93
C GLU A 513 -25.65 -2.66 -15.22
N SER A 514 -26.43 -1.93 -14.42
CA SER A 514 -26.10 -0.71 -13.67
C SER A 514 -24.72 -0.67 -13.02
N VAL A 515 -23.90 0.32 -13.40
CA VAL A 515 -22.67 0.71 -12.70
C VAL A 515 -23.02 1.73 -11.62
N SER A 516 -23.12 1.30 -10.35
CA SER A 516 -23.48 2.14 -9.20
C SER A 516 -22.39 2.24 -8.11
N SER A 517 -21.13 2.48 -8.47
CA SER A 517 -20.01 2.53 -7.49
C SER A 517 -19.46 3.93 -7.19
N GLY A 518 -19.88 4.97 -7.93
CA GLY A 518 -19.28 6.30 -7.81
C GLY A 518 -19.87 7.25 -6.75
N PHE A 519 -21.07 6.97 -6.22
CA PHE A 519 -21.80 7.91 -5.35
C PHE A 519 -21.71 7.60 -3.85
N GLY A 520 -21.58 6.32 -3.46
CA GLY A 520 -21.62 5.90 -2.05
C GLY A 520 -20.54 6.57 -1.18
N LYS A 521 -19.29 6.53 -1.66
CA LYS A 521 -18.14 7.08 -0.95
C LYS A 521 -18.17 8.61 -0.79
N LEU A 522 -18.73 9.34 -1.76
CA LEU A 522 -18.75 10.80 -1.76
C LEU A 522 -19.88 11.41 -0.91
N PHE A 523 -20.98 10.68 -0.74
CA PHE A 523 -22.04 11.05 0.20
C PHE A 523 -21.62 10.76 1.65
N GLY A 524 -20.88 9.67 1.86
CA GLY A 524 -20.29 9.31 3.14
C GLY A 524 -19.38 10.40 3.72
N ASP A 525 -18.66 11.16 2.89
CA ASP A 525 -17.81 12.28 3.34
C ASP A 525 -18.59 13.59 3.53
N ALA A 526 -19.62 13.82 2.71
CA ALA A 526 -20.43 15.05 2.74
C ALA A 526 -21.46 15.10 3.87
N LEU A 527 -21.79 13.96 4.49
CA LEU A 527 -22.72 13.80 5.62
C LEU A 527 -22.02 13.73 6.98
N LEU A 528 -20.68 13.74 7.01
CA LEU A 528 -19.95 13.83 8.27
C LEU A 528 -20.01 15.28 8.78
N PRO A 529 -20.39 15.49 10.04
CA PRO A 529 -20.12 16.77 10.67
C PRO A 529 -18.61 17.03 10.64
N PRO A 530 -18.14 18.26 10.34
CA PRO A 530 -16.72 18.59 10.41
C PRO A 530 -16.20 18.34 11.83
N GLU A 531 -14.90 18.04 11.96
CA GLU A 531 -14.23 17.96 13.26
C GLU A 531 -14.59 19.21 14.09
N ASN A 532 -15.16 18.99 15.29
CA ASN A 532 -15.68 19.97 16.26
C ASN A 532 -17.20 20.28 16.26
N PHE A 533 -18.03 19.54 15.51
CA PHE A 533 -19.49 19.66 15.66
C PHE A 533 -19.93 19.33 17.10
N GLY A 534 -20.62 20.27 17.75
CA GLY A 534 -21.13 20.13 19.12
C GLY A 534 -20.26 20.67 20.25
N LYS A 535 -19.09 21.28 19.98
CA LYS A 535 -18.18 21.77 21.05
C LYS A 535 -18.03 23.29 21.20
N LYS A 536 -18.78 24.14 20.47
CA LYS A 536 -18.78 25.60 20.71
C LYS A 536 -20.16 26.23 20.50
N PRO A 537 -20.56 27.25 21.29
CA PRO A 537 -21.73 28.07 20.99
C PRO A 537 -21.50 28.83 19.68
N SER A 538 -22.55 28.90 18.87
CA SER A 538 -22.59 29.48 17.54
C SER A 538 -22.30 30.99 17.55
N VAL A 539 -21.17 31.40 16.96
CA VAL A 539 -20.97 32.77 16.49
C VAL A 539 -20.70 32.72 14.98
N THR A 540 -21.65 33.27 14.22
CA THR A 540 -21.65 33.35 12.77
C THR A 540 -20.54 34.31 12.31
N ARG A 541 -19.47 33.78 11.70
CA ARG A 541 -18.58 34.55 10.82
C ARG A 541 -18.62 33.95 9.43
N GLN A 542 -19.35 34.60 8.53
CA GLN A 542 -19.29 34.34 7.09
C GLN A 542 -17.88 34.62 6.58
N LYS A 543 -17.11 33.57 6.27
CA LYS A 543 -15.99 33.67 5.34
C LYS A 543 -16.52 33.22 3.98
N GLN A 544 -16.53 34.15 3.02
CA GLN A 544 -16.76 33.86 1.61
C GLN A 544 -15.59 33.02 1.07
N THR A 545 -15.78 31.70 1.04
CA THR A 545 -14.95 30.78 0.26
C THR A 545 -15.63 30.52 -1.08
N LYS A 546 -14.86 30.70 -2.16
CA LYS A 546 -15.25 30.44 -3.56
C LYS A 546 -15.97 29.09 -3.69
N GLU A 547 -17.16 29.11 -4.29
CA GLU A 547 -17.99 27.93 -4.59
C GLU A 547 -17.18 26.86 -5.35
N SER A 548 -16.90 25.74 -4.68
CA SER A 548 -16.35 24.54 -5.30
C SER A 548 -17.42 23.89 -6.18
N LYS A 549 -17.04 23.57 -7.43
CA LYS A 549 -17.93 23.17 -8.52
C LYS A 549 -18.80 21.94 -8.23
N LYS A 550 -20.06 22.09 -8.66
CA LYS A 550 -21.18 21.12 -8.75
C LYS A 550 -20.78 19.79 -9.41
N LYS A 551 -21.28 18.66 -8.89
CA LYS A 551 -21.13 17.33 -9.51
C LYS A 551 -22.44 16.92 -10.20
N ILE A 552 -22.32 16.47 -11.45
CA ILE A 552 -23.41 16.24 -12.41
C ILE A 552 -23.40 14.78 -12.82
N GLU A 553 -24.51 14.05 -12.67
CA GLU A 553 -24.76 12.88 -13.52
C GLU A 553 -25.54 13.33 -14.76
N ARG A 554 -25.04 12.95 -15.94
CA ARG A 554 -25.74 13.16 -17.21
C ARG A 554 -26.16 11.79 -17.73
N HIS A 555 -27.44 11.50 -17.67
CA HIS A 555 -28.06 10.40 -18.40
C HIS A 555 -28.50 10.89 -19.78
N LYS A 556 -28.91 10.00 -20.70
CA LYS A 556 -29.32 10.39 -22.07
C LYS A 556 -30.42 11.48 -22.04
N ARG A 557 -31.37 11.38 -21.10
CA ARG A 557 -32.54 12.27 -20.98
C ARG A 557 -32.68 13.03 -19.65
N SER A 558 -31.85 12.78 -18.64
CA SER A 558 -31.90 13.52 -17.37
C SER A 558 -30.53 14.03 -16.92
N SER A 559 -30.53 15.06 -16.07
CA SER A 559 -29.38 15.44 -15.26
C SER A 559 -29.78 15.58 -13.81
N PHE A 560 -29.07 14.86 -12.95
CA PHE A 560 -29.28 14.84 -11.51
C PHE A 560 -28.11 15.54 -10.81
N PHE A 561 -28.43 16.38 -9.84
CA PHE A 561 -27.46 17.18 -9.08
C PHE A 561 -27.79 17.12 -7.59
N VAL A 562 -26.75 17.12 -6.76
CA VAL A 562 -26.88 17.31 -5.31
C VAL A 562 -26.05 18.51 -4.91
N ASN A 563 -26.66 19.46 -4.19
CA ASN A 563 -25.95 20.64 -3.70
C ASN A 563 -25.36 20.36 -2.31
N GLN A 564 -24.12 19.84 -2.29
CA GLN A 564 -23.40 19.51 -1.05
C GLN A 564 -23.25 20.71 -0.10
N SER A 565 -22.99 21.91 -0.65
CA SER A 565 -22.87 23.14 0.15
C SER A 565 -24.18 23.62 0.79
N ALA A 566 -25.33 23.11 0.34
CA ALA A 566 -26.64 23.50 0.84
C ALA A 566 -27.28 22.43 1.76
N ILE A 567 -26.57 21.34 2.08
CA ILE A 567 -27.02 20.34 3.06
C ILE A 567 -27.15 21.00 4.43
N LYS A 568 -28.30 20.83 5.08
CA LYS A 568 -28.55 21.38 6.42
C LYS A 568 -28.59 20.25 7.44
N TYR A 569 -27.87 20.45 8.53
CA TYR A 569 -27.86 19.56 9.68
C TYR A 569 -28.76 20.14 10.76
N THR A 570 -29.72 19.36 11.24
CA THR A 570 -30.60 19.72 12.36
C THR A 570 -30.40 18.72 13.50
N ALA A 571 -30.93 19.04 14.70
CA ALA A 571 -30.88 18.13 15.84
C ALA A 571 -31.66 16.82 15.59
N GLU A 572 -32.58 16.82 14.63
CA GLU A 572 -33.48 15.70 14.33
C GLU A 572 -33.08 14.91 13.07
N GLY A 573 -32.10 15.38 12.29
CA GLY A 573 -31.67 14.71 11.06
C GLY A 573 -30.90 15.60 10.07
N ILE A 574 -30.91 15.20 8.81
CA ILE A 574 -30.22 15.87 7.70
C ILE A 574 -31.23 16.21 6.61
N GLN A 575 -31.19 17.45 6.12
CA GLN A 575 -31.94 17.86 4.92
C GLN A 575 -31.00 17.94 3.72
N VAL A 576 -31.30 17.16 2.68
CA VAL A 576 -30.51 17.04 1.46
C VAL A 576 -31.24 17.69 0.29
N PRO A 577 -30.75 18.82 -0.25
CA PRO A 577 -31.28 19.43 -1.46
C PRO A 577 -30.70 18.79 -2.73
N MET A 578 -31.58 18.33 -3.60
CA MET A 578 -31.28 17.70 -4.89
C MET A 578 -31.98 18.49 -6.01
N GLU A 579 -31.37 18.57 -7.18
CA GLU A 579 -31.92 19.21 -8.37
C GLU A 579 -31.96 18.19 -9.50
N ILE A 580 -33.07 18.15 -10.23
CA ILE A 580 -33.26 17.24 -11.36
C ILE A 580 -33.74 18.04 -12.55
N THR A 581 -33.04 17.91 -13.67
CA THR A 581 -33.50 18.41 -14.96
C THR A 581 -33.83 17.23 -15.86
N LEU A 582 -35.04 17.16 -16.36
CA LEU A 582 -35.52 16.13 -17.25
C LEU A 582 -35.74 16.75 -18.63
N LYS A 583 -35.19 16.13 -19.68
CA LYS A 583 -35.44 16.50 -21.07
C LYS A 583 -36.82 16.02 -21.49
N LYS A 584 -37.37 16.65 -22.52
CA LYS A 584 -38.70 16.37 -23.06
C LYS A 584 -38.89 14.87 -23.41
N GLY A 585 -39.87 14.23 -22.79
CA GLY A 585 -40.24 12.83 -22.99
C GLY A 585 -40.95 12.25 -21.77
N SER A 586 -41.61 11.09 -21.94
CA SER A 586 -42.06 10.28 -20.81
C SER A 586 -40.85 9.79 -20.00
N PHE A 587 -40.98 9.77 -18.68
CA PHE A 587 -39.90 9.36 -17.79
C PHE A 587 -40.42 8.60 -16.57
N MET A 588 -39.61 7.66 -16.10
CA MET A 588 -39.73 7.06 -14.78
C MET A 588 -38.36 7.10 -14.11
N SER A 589 -38.29 7.72 -12.94
CA SER A 589 -37.04 7.88 -12.20
C SER A 589 -37.22 7.56 -10.72
N ASP A 590 -36.29 6.79 -10.17
CA ASP A 590 -36.25 6.38 -8.78
C ASP A 590 -34.99 6.96 -8.11
N ILE A 591 -35.16 7.60 -6.95
CA ILE A 591 -34.08 7.93 -6.01
C ILE A 591 -34.20 6.99 -4.83
N GLU A 592 -33.27 6.06 -4.70
CA GLU A 592 -33.26 5.03 -3.66
C GLU A 592 -32.17 5.32 -2.62
N MET A 593 -32.56 5.37 -1.36
CA MET A 593 -31.66 5.48 -0.22
C MET A 593 -31.16 4.10 0.18
N GLY A 594 -29.85 3.97 0.35
CA GLY A 594 -29.18 2.82 0.95
C GLY A 594 -28.27 3.24 2.10
N ILE A 595 -27.55 2.29 2.65
CA ILE A 595 -26.54 2.47 3.68
C ILE A 595 -25.18 2.04 3.13
N ASP A 596 -24.16 2.88 3.31
CA ASP A 596 -22.79 2.53 2.99
C ASP A 596 -22.26 1.56 4.07
N SER A 597 -22.21 0.28 3.74
CA SER A 597 -21.28 -0.62 4.42
C SER A 597 -19.94 -0.44 3.71
N ASN A 598 -18.82 -0.43 4.44
CA ASN A 598 -17.46 -0.23 3.90
C ASN A 598 -17.08 -1.15 2.71
N ILE A 599 -17.95 -2.12 2.36
CA ILE A 599 -17.82 -3.16 1.35
C ILE A 599 -18.82 -2.96 0.18
N LYS A 600 -20.08 -2.55 0.43
CA LYS A 600 -21.13 -2.34 -0.57
C LYS A 600 -22.25 -1.41 -0.07
N ALA A 601 -22.92 -0.73 -1.00
CA ALA A 601 -24.22 -0.13 -0.79
C ALA A 601 -25.27 -1.19 -0.41
N VAL A 602 -25.71 -1.21 0.86
CA VAL A 602 -26.76 -2.11 1.34
C VAL A 602 -28.10 -1.41 1.21
N SER A 603 -29.09 -2.05 0.58
CA SER A 603 -30.43 -1.48 0.53
C SER A 603 -31.06 -1.46 1.94
N VAL A 604 -31.97 -0.51 2.20
CA VAL A 604 -32.68 -0.45 3.50
C VAL A 604 -33.42 -1.76 3.82
N SER A 605 -33.92 -2.45 2.79
CA SER A 605 -34.62 -3.74 2.96
C SER A 605 -33.68 -4.88 3.37
N GLU A 606 -32.48 -4.97 2.79
CA GLU A 606 -31.46 -5.93 3.20
C GLU A 606 -30.97 -5.63 4.62
N TRP A 607 -30.72 -4.36 4.93
CA TRP A 607 -30.26 -3.93 6.25
C TRP A 607 -31.23 -4.30 7.37
N GLU A 608 -32.52 -4.03 7.18
CA GLU A 608 -33.56 -4.39 8.14
C GLU A 608 -33.65 -5.90 8.38
N THR A 609 -33.37 -6.71 7.35
CA THR A 609 -33.40 -8.17 7.46
C THR A 609 -32.23 -8.67 8.33
N THR A 610 -31.05 -8.07 8.18
CA THR A 610 -29.85 -8.47 8.92
C THR A 610 -29.82 -7.95 10.36
N LEU A 611 -30.24 -6.70 10.59
CA LEU A 611 -30.05 -6.02 11.90
C LEU A 611 -31.35 -5.72 12.65
N LYS A 612 -32.51 -6.14 12.12
CA LYS A 612 -33.86 -5.94 12.69
C LYS A 612 -34.30 -4.47 12.91
N LYS A 613 -33.45 -3.47 12.60
CA LYS A 613 -33.76 -2.03 12.68
C LYS A 613 -32.95 -1.23 11.66
N ALA A 614 -33.59 -0.28 10.98
CA ALA A 614 -32.92 0.64 10.04
C ALA A 614 -32.10 1.73 10.77
N GLY A 615 -30.92 2.05 10.23
CA GLY A 615 -30.06 3.12 10.76
C GLY A 615 -30.53 4.54 10.40
N CYS A 616 -31.34 4.69 9.36
CA CYS A 616 -31.88 5.97 8.88
C CYS A 616 -33.20 5.80 8.10
N SER A 617 -34.02 6.85 8.02
CA SER A 617 -35.32 6.89 7.30
C SER A 617 -35.50 8.22 6.58
N ILE A 618 -36.10 8.21 5.38
CA ILE A 618 -36.65 9.41 4.74
C ILE A 618 -38.04 9.67 5.34
N ASP A 619 -38.15 10.68 6.21
CA ASP A 619 -39.40 10.97 6.92
C ASP A 619 -40.31 11.92 6.15
N GLU A 620 -39.72 12.88 5.43
CA GLU A 620 -40.44 13.86 4.64
C GLU A 620 -39.66 14.22 3.37
N VAL A 621 -40.37 14.34 2.25
CA VAL A 621 -39.82 14.79 0.96
C VAL A 621 -40.65 15.93 0.44
N LYS A 622 -40.00 17.07 0.21
CA LYS A 622 -40.62 18.22 -0.46
C LYS A 622 -40.09 18.34 -1.87
N VAL A 623 -40.97 18.28 -2.86
CA VAL A 623 -40.63 18.45 -4.28
C VAL A 623 -41.20 19.76 -4.78
N VAL A 624 -40.39 20.54 -5.48
CA VAL A 624 -40.75 21.84 -6.07
C VAL A 624 -40.50 21.77 -7.57
N LEU A 625 -41.53 22.00 -8.36
CA LEU A 625 -41.46 22.18 -9.80
C LEU A 625 -41.08 23.63 -10.09
N LEU A 626 -39.83 23.86 -10.50
CA LEU A 626 -39.32 25.18 -10.84
C LEU A 626 -39.79 25.61 -12.23
N LYS A 627 -39.56 24.75 -13.24
CA LYS A 627 -39.92 25.02 -14.63
C LYS A 627 -40.51 23.82 -15.34
N SER A 628 -41.43 24.07 -16.27
CA SER A 628 -41.92 23.12 -17.27
C SER A 628 -41.91 23.78 -18.65
N ASP A 629 -41.25 23.18 -19.65
CA ASP A 629 -41.07 23.74 -21.01
C ASP A 629 -40.66 25.22 -20.99
N ASP A 630 -39.70 25.54 -20.11
CA ASP A 630 -39.15 26.89 -19.89
C ASP A 630 -40.15 27.92 -19.30
N VAL A 631 -41.36 27.49 -18.90
CA VAL A 631 -42.32 28.29 -18.12
C VAL A 631 -42.12 28.06 -16.63
N LEU A 632 -42.04 29.15 -15.85
CA LEU A 632 -41.79 29.13 -14.41
C LEU A 632 -43.10 28.89 -13.64
N LEU A 633 -43.18 27.78 -12.89
CA LEU A 633 -44.42 27.35 -12.21
C LEU A 633 -44.34 27.45 -10.69
N ASN A 634 -43.16 27.19 -10.09
CA ASN A 634 -42.92 27.21 -8.63
C ASN A 634 -43.98 26.48 -7.77
N LYS A 635 -44.57 25.41 -8.29
CA LYS A 635 -45.52 24.57 -7.55
C LYS A 635 -44.77 23.59 -6.67
N LYS A 636 -45.33 23.25 -5.51
CA LYS A 636 -44.66 22.40 -4.51
C LYS A 636 -45.60 21.37 -3.91
N VAL A 637 -45.03 20.23 -3.56
CA VAL A 637 -45.72 19.16 -2.86
C VAL A 637 -44.84 18.58 -1.75
N THR A 638 -45.46 18.08 -0.69
CA THR A 638 -44.75 17.45 0.43
C THR A 638 -45.33 16.06 0.68
N LEU A 639 -44.48 15.05 0.69
CA LEU A 639 -44.81 13.65 0.94
C LEU A 639 -44.21 13.20 2.26
N ASN A 640 -44.93 12.36 2.99
CA ASN A 640 -44.50 11.76 4.27
C ASN A 640 -45.24 10.43 4.50
N SER A 641 -45.06 9.82 5.66
CA SER A 641 -45.69 8.53 6.00
C SER A 641 -47.23 8.52 5.94
N LYS A 642 -47.89 9.68 6.10
CA LYS A 642 -49.36 9.84 6.00
C LYS A 642 -49.81 10.10 4.57
N ASN A 643 -49.01 10.82 3.77
CA ASN A 643 -49.29 11.18 2.38
C ASN A 643 -48.20 10.66 1.46
N LYS A 644 -48.26 9.36 1.14
CA LYS A 644 -47.18 8.63 0.44
C LYS A 644 -47.12 8.89 -1.06
N THR A 645 -48.24 9.23 -1.69
CA THR A 645 -48.30 9.51 -3.14
C THR A 645 -49.03 10.82 -3.36
N GLN A 646 -48.47 11.70 -4.19
CA GLN A 646 -49.11 12.92 -4.64
C GLN A 646 -48.80 13.19 -6.10
N ARG A 647 -49.64 13.97 -6.75
CA ARG A 647 -49.43 14.43 -8.13
C ARG A 647 -49.07 15.91 -8.11
N LEU A 648 -47.96 16.25 -8.76
CA LEU A 648 -47.49 17.62 -8.98
C LEU A 648 -47.66 17.93 -10.48
N GLU A 649 -48.76 18.58 -10.84
CA GLU A 649 -49.20 18.76 -12.23
C GLU A 649 -49.37 17.41 -12.97
N PHE A 650 -48.46 17.12 -13.90
CA PHE A 650 -48.42 15.90 -14.69
C PHE A 650 -47.41 14.86 -14.16
N ILE A 651 -46.78 15.14 -13.03
CA ILE A 651 -45.75 14.27 -12.41
C ILE A 651 -46.36 13.55 -11.21
N GLY A 652 -46.47 12.23 -11.29
CA GLY A 652 -46.79 11.38 -10.14
C GLY A 652 -45.53 11.18 -9.28
N ILE A 653 -45.64 11.43 -7.97
CA ILE A 653 -44.54 11.33 -7.01
C ILE A 653 -44.97 10.39 -5.89
N THR A 654 -44.13 9.40 -5.57
CA THR A 654 -44.39 8.42 -4.52
C THR A 654 -43.17 8.25 -3.61
N LEU A 655 -43.38 8.38 -2.29
CA LEU A 655 -42.44 8.00 -1.25
C LEU A 655 -42.78 6.59 -0.76
N SER A 656 -41.87 5.65 -1.02
CA SER A 656 -42.00 4.24 -0.67
C SER A 656 -41.37 3.92 0.69
N PHE A 657 -42.01 3.01 1.42
CA PHE A 657 -41.61 2.58 2.76
C PHE A 657 -41.37 1.07 2.80
N SER A 658 -40.42 0.63 3.63
CA SER A 658 -40.14 -0.80 3.86
C SER A 658 -41.28 -1.47 4.63
N LYS A 659 -41.22 -2.81 4.80
CA LYS A 659 -42.17 -3.56 5.64
C LYS A 659 -42.16 -3.09 7.10
N ASN A 660 -41.03 -2.57 7.58
CA ASN A 660 -40.89 -2.02 8.94
C ASN A 660 -41.18 -0.52 9.03
N GLY A 661 -41.70 0.09 7.95
CA GLY A 661 -42.12 1.49 7.95
C GLY A 661 -41.01 2.52 7.73
N THR A 662 -39.83 2.10 7.26
CA THR A 662 -38.70 3.01 6.98
C THR A 662 -38.84 3.59 5.56
N GLY A 663 -38.85 4.92 5.42
CA GLY A 663 -38.89 5.56 4.11
C GLY A 663 -37.56 5.42 3.38
N TYR A 664 -37.56 4.89 2.15
CA TYR A 664 -36.30 4.56 1.46
C TYR A 664 -36.25 4.90 -0.03
N LYS A 665 -37.38 5.17 -0.71
CA LYS A 665 -37.35 5.44 -2.16
C LYS A 665 -38.33 6.52 -2.58
N ILE A 666 -37.87 7.44 -3.42
CA ILE A 666 -38.68 8.48 -4.06
C ILE A 666 -38.81 8.12 -5.54
N SER A 667 -40.01 7.76 -5.96
CA SER A 667 -40.32 7.44 -7.35
C SER A 667 -41.06 8.62 -7.98
N MET A 668 -40.66 8.98 -9.19
CA MET A 668 -41.30 10.04 -9.99
C MET A 668 -41.56 9.51 -11.39
N ALA A 669 -42.79 9.70 -11.88
CA ALA A 669 -43.18 9.27 -13.21
C ALA A 669 -44.05 10.32 -13.89
N SER A 670 -43.88 10.46 -15.20
CA SER A 670 -44.80 11.20 -16.04
C SER A 670 -44.95 10.54 -17.41
N GLU A 671 -46.19 10.49 -17.87
CA GLU A 671 -46.57 10.05 -19.23
C GLU A 671 -46.59 11.24 -20.20
N GLU A 672 -46.57 12.48 -19.70
CA GLU A 672 -46.64 13.70 -20.50
C GLU A 672 -45.23 14.17 -20.90
N SER A 673 -45.08 14.57 -22.16
CA SER A 673 -43.78 14.92 -22.75
C SER A 673 -43.43 16.39 -22.53
N HIS A 674 -42.91 16.70 -21.34
CA HIS A 674 -42.44 18.03 -20.96
C HIS A 674 -40.97 18.03 -20.52
N LYS A 675 -40.26 19.13 -20.75
CA LYS A 675 -38.96 19.40 -20.13
C LYS A 675 -39.20 19.96 -18.73
N VAL A 676 -38.57 19.39 -17.69
CA VAL A 676 -38.91 19.71 -16.30
C VAL A 676 -37.65 20.03 -15.49
N GLU A 677 -37.70 21.07 -14.66
CA GLU A 677 -36.71 21.34 -13.61
C GLU A 677 -37.37 21.19 -12.22
N LEU A 678 -36.87 20.24 -11.43
CA LEU A 678 -37.34 19.91 -10.09
C LEU A 678 -36.28 20.19 -9.03
N MET A 679 -36.69 20.70 -7.88
CA MET A 679 -35.90 20.75 -6.64
C MET A 679 -36.54 19.84 -5.60
N ILE A 680 -35.75 18.92 -5.05
CA ILE A 680 -36.19 17.95 -4.05
C ILE A 680 -35.43 18.22 -2.76
N TYR A 681 -36.16 18.31 -1.64
CA TYR A 681 -35.61 18.39 -0.31
C TYR A 681 -36.02 17.14 0.46
N ALA A 682 -35.08 16.23 0.66
CA ALA A 682 -35.30 15.02 1.46
C ALA A 682 -34.84 15.24 2.90
N ASN A 683 -35.75 15.10 3.85
CA ASN A 683 -35.46 15.12 5.29
C ASN A 683 -35.23 13.69 5.76
N ILE A 684 -33.99 13.40 6.15
CA ILE A 684 -33.52 12.09 6.57
C ILE A 684 -33.34 12.10 8.07
N LYS A 685 -34.04 11.22 8.77
CA LYS A 685 -33.84 10.97 10.18
C LYS A 685 -32.79 9.89 10.37
N ILE A 686 -31.80 10.17 11.22
CA ILE A 686 -30.70 9.25 11.53
C ILE A 686 -30.94 8.68 12.93
N TYR A 687 -31.09 7.37 13.02
CA TYR A 687 -31.27 6.66 14.29
C TYR A 687 -29.95 6.10 14.83
N ASP A 688 -29.01 5.77 13.93
CA ASP A 688 -27.67 5.31 14.27
C ASP A 688 -26.62 6.26 13.68
N LYS A 689 -25.82 6.88 14.56
CA LYS A 689 -24.80 7.88 14.18
C LYS A 689 -23.61 7.27 13.43
N ASN A 690 -23.46 5.95 13.46
CA ASN A 690 -22.41 5.24 12.75
C ASN A 690 -22.80 4.84 11.32
N VAL A 691 -24.05 5.13 10.91
CA VAL A 691 -24.60 4.76 9.61
C VAL A 691 -24.51 5.93 8.63
N LYS A 692 -24.03 5.64 7.41
CA LYS A 692 -23.88 6.61 6.32
C LYS A 692 -24.94 6.38 5.24
N PRO A 693 -25.97 7.24 5.12
CA PRO A 693 -26.95 7.10 4.04
C PRO A 693 -26.36 7.50 2.69
N ILE A 694 -26.73 6.76 1.65
CA ILE A 694 -26.32 6.97 0.26
C ILE A 694 -27.56 7.03 -0.63
N PHE A 695 -27.51 7.78 -1.73
CA PHE A 695 -28.62 7.86 -2.69
C PHE A 695 -28.19 7.37 -4.06
N ASN A 696 -28.99 6.49 -4.64
CA ASN A 696 -28.81 5.97 -5.99
C ASN A 696 -29.96 6.48 -6.86
N TYR A 697 -29.63 7.20 -7.93
CA TYR A 697 -30.59 7.61 -8.94
C TYR A 697 -30.66 6.55 -10.06
N LYS A 698 -31.86 6.10 -10.41
CA LYS A 698 -32.13 5.15 -11.49
C LYS A 698 -33.16 5.77 -12.44
N GLU A 699 -32.86 5.78 -13.73
CA GLU A 699 -33.80 6.21 -14.79
C GLU A 699 -34.21 4.97 -15.59
N LYS A 700 -35.52 4.80 -15.82
CA LYS A 700 -36.07 3.81 -16.74
C LYS A 700 -36.77 4.55 -17.89
N SER A 701 -36.42 4.21 -19.13
CA SER A 701 -37.19 4.67 -20.28
C SER A 701 -38.56 3.98 -20.24
N GLY A 702 -39.64 4.76 -20.17
CA GLY A 702 -40.92 4.29 -20.72
C GLY A 702 -40.73 4.12 -22.23
N GLU A 703 -41.29 3.05 -22.79
CA GLU A 703 -41.28 2.78 -24.23
C GLU A 703 -41.71 3.99 -25.06
#